data_AF-A0A8H7I1E2-F1
#
_entry.id   AF-A0A8H7I1E2-F1
#
_cell.length_a   1.000
_cell.length_b   1.000
_cell.length_c   1.000
_cell.angle_alpha   90.00
_cell.angle_beta   90.00
_cell.angle_gamma   90.00
#
_symmetry.space_group_name_H-M   'P 1'
#
loop_
_entity.id
_entity.type
_entity.pdbx_description
1 polymer ?
#
loop_
_entity_poly.entity_id
_entity_poly.type
_entity_poly.pdbx_seq_one_letter_code
_entity_poly.pdbx_strand_id
1 'polypeptide(L)'
;MWGVNAGLAWLAATTQLSFRPYDAQPILKAPKVPGARSDFRLVEGKHILSPKTMLELPRPGNGVANSAGDLTLVPLSQYGFDENRTNKTIYIIPLQSTVNPVELPLFDGGEAFWIDDRTIGHVRPGSDGKSSQELYAVSVEYTVDTTTVTPKSPVRVGEFPDAQLSNFKYSKSGALVFSAYVYEDRNLSSVREQDEKWRNRGNTALVYDENFVRHWDEYRGPKRQALFSVDLKKNKGEWTLGEEVFALQLPQHSTPVEPFGGAEDFDISETHVLYTTKDPNVPEALHTRQNVYLAPLRPAPGSDLVRELTSGIQGATHNPVLSKDGKKAAWAEMERDGYESDRSKLVVYDIEAGVRFTITENWDQSVADLTFTPDGKSIIFTSGHNAKILLYTIPVPPTPAHSDMHLPVVIPIALTTKHAATNPQALPGGRVSFTSSSLKSPNDIFVLSGLDTDSAVPHKIEIKRVSKFTEDKLSDLGLSEPEEFWFTGAKDKRVQGWIVRPPGLTKGKKYPVVLLIHGGPQSAWEDNWSTRWNPQVFAQQGYVVVTINPTGSTTFGQEFTDAIAEDWGGRPFEDLRKGWKHVLDNYEEVDGDRAVAAGASWGGYAINWIQSHPEWNFNFKALVCHDGVFDTVYNGFATDELYFFNHDFGGPPWSRRGREAAEKFNPVNRVSHWSTPQLIIHGSRDYRLAETEGLSVFNALQSRGIPSRIVIFPDENHWVLKPGNSLKWHYEVFRWFDQWVGTDKEYEGIRNAEDRASVAIAPVMTTTTKPSQLIKGFVPETFLPSCLSLLLSVAHYCVANPAHLSCHLSPLTTTMQTAEVPPLSPSFEPNDSPDTIDYTQNISTLLRTSTKRAHNAVHHSELAGKLLRGELPKNEYIYFMMLLWRVYNAIEEGLETHSTNPVLAPTYRPALLSRAGCLSADIAYLLDTTEDAWQSTPLYRSLISAPPAGLRDYVAHLEQLAVSKDSTDNSRLLAHAYVRYLGDLSGGQSIRNRMAKAYDLPDTGAGASFYDFGSLQGSAGTGEKRASQGELLKIKEWYRAGMNEAVGDDRALKEALVQEANLAFDFNRRIFEDVATATKDTEPSDYTSQSKVVFDDSQAPEENTYPISSVVAFVMALALAHFTLVVGGFTGARGTEKFESFVLWLRGIAGQS
;
A
#
# COMPACT_ATOMS: atom_id res chain seq x y z
N MET A 1 -77.40 -7.24 -15.50
CA MET A 1 -77.32 -6.15 -14.51
C MET A 1 -75.86 -5.72 -14.45
N TRP A 2 -75.50 -4.54 -14.96
CA TRP A 2 -75.58 -3.24 -14.28
C TRP A 2 -74.46 -3.01 -13.23
N GLY A 3 -73.30 -2.59 -13.72
CA GLY A 3 -72.50 -1.47 -13.18
C GLY A 3 -71.98 -1.49 -11.73
N VAL A 4 -70.77 -2.03 -11.54
CA VAL A 4 -69.74 -1.48 -10.63
C VAL A 4 -68.40 -1.60 -11.37
N ASN A 5 -68.01 -0.62 -12.18
CA ASN A 5 -67.32 0.64 -11.84
C ASN A 5 -65.79 0.52 -11.61
N ALA A 6 -65.04 0.98 -12.62
CA ALA A 6 -63.95 1.95 -12.47
C ALA A 6 -62.70 1.60 -11.60
N GLY A 7 -62.23 0.34 -11.62
CA GLY A 7 -60.87 -0.01 -11.16
C GLY A 7 -59.94 -0.46 -12.29
N LEU A 8 -60.39 -1.42 -13.10
CA LEU A 8 -59.54 -2.19 -14.04
C LEU A 8 -59.14 -1.46 -15.34
N ALA A 9 -59.50 -0.19 -15.52
CA ALA A 9 -59.21 0.59 -16.73
C ALA A 9 -57.99 1.54 -16.59
N TRP A 10 -57.31 1.55 -15.43
CA TRP A 10 -56.24 2.53 -15.16
C TRP A 10 -54.97 1.94 -14.51
N LEU A 11 -54.71 0.64 -14.75
CA LEU A 11 -53.43 -0.02 -14.43
C LEU A 11 -52.90 -0.92 -15.55
N ALA A 12 -53.55 -0.90 -16.73
CA ALA A 12 -53.07 -1.56 -17.95
C ALA A 12 -52.20 -0.61 -18.82
N ALA A 13 -51.56 0.39 -18.21
CA ALA A 13 -50.99 1.55 -18.91
C ALA A 13 -49.62 2.03 -18.37
N THR A 14 -48.85 1.18 -17.68
CA THR A 14 -47.42 1.39 -17.40
C THR A 14 -46.71 0.05 -17.16
N THR A 15 -45.39 0.01 -17.37
CA THR A 15 -44.49 -1.15 -17.16
C THR A 15 -44.69 -2.39 -18.06
N GLN A 16 -44.50 -2.21 -19.37
CA GLN A 16 -43.81 -3.26 -20.14
C GLN A 16 -42.36 -3.35 -19.64
N LEU A 17 -42.03 -4.34 -18.81
CA LEU A 17 -40.64 -4.65 -18.47
C LEU A 17 -40.11 -5.72 -19.43
N SER A 18 -39.46 -5.26 -20.50
CA SER A 18 -38.76 -6.13 -21.44
C SER A 18 -37.48 -6.68 -20.81
N PHE A 19 -37.47 -7.96 -20.44
CA PHE A 19 -36.22 -8.67 -20.20
C PHE A 19 -35.43 -8.72 -21.51
N ARG A 20 -34.38 -7.91 -21.62
CA ARG A 20 -33.35 -8.11 -22.64
C ARG A 20 -32.63 -9.43 -22.34
N PRO A 21 -32.17 -10.17 -23.35
CA PRO A 21 -31.15 -11.19 -23.11
C PRO A 21 -29.91 -10.52 -22.49
N TYR A 22 -29.09 -11.30 -21.79
CA TYR A 22 -27.77 -10.84 -21.39
C TYR A 22 -26.98 -10.51 -22.66
N ASP A 23 -26.72 -9.23 -22.93
CA ASP A 23 -25.92 -8.80 -24.07
C ASP A 23 -24.51 -9.36 -23.88
N ALA A 24 -24.21 -10.45 -24.59
CA ALA A 24 -22.89 -11.06 -24.64
C ALA A 24 -21.93 -10.09 -25.34
N GLN A 25 -21.42 -9.13 -24.56
CA GLN A 25 -20.36 -8.21 -24.97
C GLN A 25 -19.25 -9.07 -25.61
N PRO A 26 -18.97 -8.91 -26.91
CA PRO A 26 -17.95 -9.72 -27.54
C PRO A 26 -16.63 -9.50 -26.80
N ILE A 27 -15.81 -10.54 -26.67
CA ILE A 27 -14.45 -10.40 -26.14
C ILE A 27 -13.65 -9.61 -27.17
N LEU A 28 -13.77 -8.28 -27.08
CA LEU A 28 -13.12 -7.33 -27.95
C LEU A 28 -11.63 -7.42 -27.69
N LYS A 29 -10.95 -8.20 -28.55
CA LYS A 29 -9.49 -8.20 -28.65
C LYS A 29 -9.05 -6.75 -28.73
N ALA A 30 -8.42 -6.27 -27.65
CA ALA A 30 -8.16 -4.86 -27.46
C ALA A 30 -7.55 -4.26 -28.73
N PRO A 31 -8.04 -3.11 -29.23
CA PRO A 31 -7.44 -2.45 -30.37
C PRO A 31 -5.95 -2.34 -30.10
N LYS A 32 -5.11 -2.78 -31.05
CA LYS A 32 -3.69 -2.41 -31.00
C LYS A 32 -3.67 -0.90 -30.85
N VAL A 33 -3.20 -0.42 -29.69
CA VAL A 33 -3.05 1.00 -29.37
C VAL A 33 -2.48 1.65 -30.63
N PRO A 34 -3.20 2.61 -31.28
CA PRO A 34 -2.85 3.11 -32.59
C PRO A 34 -1.36 3.45 -32.61
N GLY A 35 -0.63 2.83 -33.55
CA GLY A 35 0.81 2.61 -33.40
C GLY A 35 1.52 3.87 -32.93
N ALA A 36 2.01 3.85 -31.68
CA ALA A 36 2.50 5.04 -30.99
C ALA A 36 3.46 5.82 -31.89
N ARG A 37 3.29 7.15 -31.98
CA ARG A 37 4.18 8.05 -32.74
C ARG A 37 5.63 7.72 -32.41
N SER A 38 6.30 7.01 -33.31
CA SER A 38 7.71 6.60 -33.17
C SER A 38 8.67 7.79 -33.30
N ASP A 39 8.12 8.93 -33.73
CA ASP A 39 8.72 10.25 -33.84
C ASP A 39 8.47 11.15 -32.61
N PHE A 40 7.76 10.69 -31.57
CA PHE A 40 7.52 11.52 -30.38
C PHE A 40 8.81 11.85 -29.62
N ARG A 41 9.06 13.16 -29.46
CA ARG A 41 10.08 13.77 -28.59
C ARG A 41 9.42 14.71 -27.58
N LEU A 42 10.08 14.92 -26.44
CA LEU A 42 9.74 15.99 -25.51
C LEU A 42 9.95 17.38 -26.15
N VAL A 43 9.26 18.39 -25.65
CA VAL A 43 9.60 19.79 -25.94
C VAL A 43 10.82 20.15 -25.10
N GLU A 44 11.95 20.40 -25.75
CA GLU A 44 13.21 20.80 -25.13
C GLU A 44 13.80 22.04 -25.84
N GLY A 45 14.80 22.68 -25.23
CA GLY A 45 15.47 23.85 -25.79
C GLY A 45 15.88 24.86 -24.72
N LYS A 46 16.78 25.80 -25.06
CA LYS A 46 17.43 26.73 -24.10
C LYS A 46 16.46 27.49 -23.19
N HIS A 47 15.27 27.85 -23.70
CA HIS A 47 14.29 28.69 -23.01
C HIS A 47 13.11 27.89 -22.41
N ILE A 48 13.21 26.55 -22.42
CA ILE A 48 12.15 25.61 -22.03
C ILE A 48 12.54 24.90 -20.73
N LEU A 49 11.68 24.91 -19.70
CA LEU A 49 11.85 24.02 -18.56
C LEU A 49 11.37 22.62 -18.95
N SER A 50 12.22 21.84 -19.63
CA SER A 50 11.95 20.45 -19.93
C SER A 50 12.05 19.57 -18.67
N PRO A 51 11.53 18.33 -18.69
CA PRO A 51 11.75 17.38 -17.61
C PRO A 51 13.23 17.14 -17.29
N LYS A 52 14.09 17.07 -18.32
CA LYS A 52 15.55 16.96 -18.15
C LYS A 52 16.10 18.20 -17.45
N THR A 53 15.80 19.39 -17.96
CA THR A 53 16.27 20.66 -17.40
C THR A 53 15.84 20.86 -15.94
N MET A 54 14.60 20.49 -15.58
CA MET A 54 14.12 20.52 -14.20
C MET A 54 14.94 19.62 -13.27
N LEU A 55 15.30 18.41 -13.71
CA LEU A 55 16.06 17.44 -12.94
C LEU A 55 17.56 17.82 -12.81
N GLU A 56 18.07 18.62 -13.76
CA GLU A 56 19.43 19.19 -13.77
C GLU A 56 19.54 20.55 -13.04
N LEU A 57 18.44 21.08 -12.49
CA LEU A 57 18.49 22.25 -11.61
C LEU A 57 19.26 21.91 -10.32
N PRO A 58 20.06 22.85 -9.79
CA PRO A 58 20.51 22.81 -8.41
C PRO A 58 19.29 22.77 -7.48
N ARG A 59 19.33 21.87 -6.49
CA ARG A 59 18.29 21.74 -5.46
C ARG A 59 18.89 22.09 -4.10
N PRO A 60 18.70 23.33 -3.62
CA PRO A 60 19.08 23.70 -2.26
C PRO A 60 18.17 22.99 -1.25
N GLY A 61 18.78 22.42 -0.21
CA GLY A 61 18.05 22.00 0.99
C GLY A 61 17.70 23.19 1.88
N ASN A 62 17.14 22.89 3.04
CA ASN A 62 16.91 23.89 4.08
C ASN A 62 18.24 24.46 4.58
N GLY A 63 18.31 25.77 4.78
CA GLY A 63 19.50 26.41 5.36
C GLY A 63 19.56 26.26 6.88
N VAL A 64 20.75 26.00 7.44
CA VAL A 64 20.99 25.89 8.90
C VAL A 64 21.93 27.00 9.39
N ALA A 65 21.40 27.94 10.18
CA ALA A 65 22.10 29.12 10.68
C ALA A 65 22.99 28.82 11.91
N ASN A 66 24.05 29.62 12.10
CA ASN A 66 24.85 29.61 13.32
C ASN A 66 24.17 30.39 14.47
N SER A 67 24.63 30.22 15.72
CA SER A 67 23.99 30.86 16.88
C SER A 67 24.21 32.39 16.98
N ALA A 68 25.21 32.91 16.26
CA ALA A 68 25.40 34.33 15.97
C ALA A 68 24.36 34.89 14.95
N GLY A 69 23.75 34.02 14.12
CA GLY A 69 22.80 34.39 13.08
C GLY A 69 23.39 35.28 11.99
N ASP A 70 24.66 35.08 11.63
CA ASP A 70 25.34 35.81 10.55
C ASP A 70 25.79 34.93 9.38
N LEU A 71 25.84 33.60 9.58
CA LEU A 71 26.20 32.61 8.56
C LEU A 71 25.17 31.46 8.56
N THR A 72 24.89 30.90 7.38
CA THR A 72 24.10 29.67 7.23
C THR A 72 24.82 28.66 6.36
N LEU A 73 24.72 27.39 6.72
CA LEU A 73 25.04 26.25 5.85
C LEU A 73 23.85 26.01 4.93
N VAL A 74 24.10 25.61 3.68
CA VAL A 74 23.06 25.14 2.74
C VAL A 74 23.61 23.93 1.97
N PRO A 75 23.04 22.73 2.15
CA PRO A 75 23.38 21.60 1.30
C PRO A 75 22.76 21.79 -0.09
N LEU A 76 23.52 21.52 -1.14
CA LEU A 76 23.09 21.63 -2.54
C LEU A 76 23.22 20.25 -3.20
N SER A 77 22.16 19.78 -3.85
CA SER A 77 22.19 18.58 -4.69
C SER A 77 21.89 18.94 -6.15
N GLN A 78 22.81 18.62 -7.07
CA GLN A 78 22.57 18.75 -8.51
C GLN A 78 22.83 17.42 -9.20
N TYR A 79 21.95 17.02 -10.11
CA TYR A 79 22.17 15.86 -10.97
C TYR A 79 22.74 16.29 -12.32
N GLY A 80 23.64 15.49 -12.87
CA GLY A 80 24.08 15.56 -14.27
C GLY A 80 23.74 14.25 -14.97
N PHE A 81 23.05 14.33 -16.11
CA PHE A 81 22.72 13.14 -16.92
C PHE A 81 23.96 12.60 -17.66
N ASP A 82 24.90 13.46 -18.02
CA ASP A 82 26.10 13.09 -18.78
C ASP A 82 27.10 12.31 -17.91
N GLU A 83 27.22 12.65 -16.63
CA GLU A 83 27.97 11.89 -15.61
C GLU A 83 27.13 10.78 -14.94
N ASN A 84 25.80 10.78 -15.15
CA ASN A 84 24.82 9.93 -14.47
C ASN A 84 24.97 9.96 -12.92
N ARG A 85 25.33 11.12 -12.34
CA ARG A 85 25.70 11.30 -10.93
C ARG A 85 24.94 12.45 -10.28
N THR A 86 24.57 12.30 -9.00
CA THR A 86 24.22 13.45 -8.15
C THR A 86 25.49 13.94 -7.46
N ASN A 87 25.88 15.18 -7.72
CA ASN A 87 26.89 15.89 -6.94
C ASN A 87 26.19 16.53 -5.73
N LYS A 88 26.77 16.33 -4.54
CA LYS A 88 26.31 16.93 -3.28
C LYS A 88 27.44 17.79 -2.73
N THR A 89 27.20 19.08 -2.57
CA THR A 89 28.12 20.05 -1.98
C THR A 89 27.44 20.82 -0.86
N ILE A 90 28.19 21.48 0.02
CA ILE A 90 27.65 22.30 1.10
C ILE A 90 28.27 23.70 0.99
N TYR A 91 27.40 24.70 0.93
CA TYR A 91 27.80 26.11 0.84
C TYR A 91 27.60 26.80 2.18
N ILE A 92 28.35 27.88 2.38
CA ILE A 92 28.17 28.83 3.47
C ILE A 92 27.80 30.21 2.91
N ILE A 93 26.79 30.85 3.49
CA ILE A 93 26.20 32.11 3.00
C ILE A 93 26.14 33.15 4.13
N PRO A 94 26.60 34.40 3.90
CA PRO A 94 26.39 35.51 4.82
C PRO A 94 24.91 35.94 4.86
N LEU A 95 24.27 35.84 6.03
CA LEU A 95 22.86 36.20 6.23
C LEU A 95 22.57 37.71 6.20
N GLN A 96 23.60 38.55 6.00
CA GLN A 96 23.48 40.00 5.92
C GLN A 96 23.52 40.53 4.48
N SER A 97 24.12 39.79 3.54
CA SER A 97 24.34 40.25 2.15
C SER A 97 23.60 39.37 1.13
N THR A 98 23.91 39.59 -0.14
CA THR A 98 23.51 38.72 -1.26
C THR A 98 24.77 38.35 -2.07
N VAL A 99 25.90 38.23 -1.38
CA VAL A 99 27.18 37.80 -1.98
C VAL A 99 27.11 36.30 -2.27
N ASN A 100 27.74 35.87 -3.36
CA ASN A 100 27.70 34.50 -3.82
C ASN A 100 28.07 33.50 -2.70
N PRO A 101 27.32 32.38 -2.56
CA PRO A 101 27.66 31.31 -1.63
C PRO A 101 29.10 30.83 -1.80
N VAL A 102 29.81 30.62 -0.69
CA VAL A 102 31.16 30.05 -0.71
C VAL A 102 31.06 28.54 -0.51
N GLU A 103 31.69 27.76 -1.39
CA GLU A 103 31.73 26.30 -1.25
C GLU A 103 32.67 25.92 -0.10
N LEU A 104 32.24 24.98 0.75
CA LEU A 104 33.08 24.47 1.82
C LEU A 104 34.02 23.39 1.27
N PRO A 105 35.31 23.38 1.65
CA PRO A 105 36.30 22.39 1.21
C PRO A 105 36.12 21.06 1.99
N LEU A 106 34.93 20.48 1.89
CA LEU A 106 34.58 19.19 2.49
C LEU A 106 35.00 18.03 1.56
N PHE A 107 34.79 16.81 2.02
CA PHE A 107 35.02 15.61 1.22
C PHE A 107 33.72 15.16 0.52
N ASP A 108 33.85 14.26 -0.46
CA ASP A 108 32.70 13.64 -1.13
C ASP A 108 31.84 12.83 -0.15
N GLY A 109 30.63 13.32 0.13
CA GLY A 109 29.63 12.64 0.96
C GLY A 109 29.79 12.87 2.47
N GLY A 110 28.77 12.45 3.23
CA GLY A 110 28.66 12.74 4.66
C GLY A 110 27.70 13.90 4.97
N GLU A 111 27.71 14.33 6.22
CA GLU A 111 26.86 15.39 6.80
C GLU A 111 27.73 16.54 7.34
N ALA A 112 27.18 17.75 7.51
CA ALA A 112 27.88 18.85 8.17
C ALA A 112 26.93 19.73 9.01
N PHE A 113 27.42 20.18 10.16
CA PHE A 113 26.67 20.85 11.22
C PHE A 113 27.54 21.90 11.94
N TRP A 114 26.94 22.79 12.74
CA TRP A 114 27.69 23.77 13.53
C TRP A 114 28.18 23.17 14.86
N ILE A 115 29.47 23.33 15.17
CA ILE A 115 30.05 23.05 16.50
C ILE A 115 30.17 24.37 17.30
N ASP A 116 30.65 25.44 16.68
CA ASP A 116 30.55 26.79 17.24
C ASP A 116 30.25 27.81 16.13
N ASP A 117 30.08 29.08 16.47
CA ASP A 117 29.67 30.12 15.51
C ASP A 117 30.64 30.32 14.33
N ARG A 118 31.82 29.73 14.39
CA ARG A 118 32.90 29.78 13.40
C ARG A 118 33.54 28.41 13.12
N THR A 119 32.96 27.29 13.58
CA THR A 119 33.48 25.95 13.35
C THR A 119 32.37 25.00 12.92
N ILE A 120 32.58 24.36 11.78
CA ILE A 120 31.67 23.38 11.20
C ILE A 120 32.23 21.98 11.48
N GLY A 121 31.41 21.10 12.02
CA GLY A 121 31.68 19.66 12.08
C GLY A 121 31.26 19.00 10.77
N HIS A 122 32.04 18.05 10.30
CA HIS A 122 31.75 17.27 9.10
C HIS A 122 32.05 15.80 9.37
N VAL A 123 31.05 14.94 9.20
CA VAL A 123 31.15 13.49 9.45
C VAL A 123 30.94 12.75 8.15
N ARG A 124 31.88 11.86 7.82
CA ARG A 124 31.94 11.17 6.53
C ARG A 124 32.35 9.70 6.70
N PRO A 125 32.04 8.81 5.73
CA PRO A 125 32.59 7.45 5.71
C PRO A 125 34.12 7.44 5.73
N GLY A 126 34.71 6.48 6.44
CA GLY A 126 36.15 6.35 6.64
C GLY A 126 36.96 6.28 5.35
N SER A 127 38.15 6.88 5.40
CA SER A 127 39.09 7.00 4.28
C SER A 127 39.71 5.67 3.83
N ASP A 128 39.56 4.59 4.61
CA ASP A 128 40.02 3.24 4.29
C ASP A 128 38.93 2.32 3.70
N GLY A 129 37.69 2.82 3.56
CA GLY A 129 36.56 2.08 3.03
C GLY A 129 35.90 1.09 4.00
N LYS A 130 36.20 1.15 5.31
CA LYS A 130 35.43 0.45 6.35
C LYS A 130 34.14 1.22 6.70
N SER A 131 33.33 0.61 7.57
CA SER A 131 32.04 1.10 8.04
C SER A 131 32.12 2.19 9.13
N SER A 132 33.31 2.52 9.65
CA SER A 132 33.50 3.62 10.59
C SER A 132 33.32 4.99 9.91
N GLN A 133 33.05 6.01 10.72
CA GLN A 133 32.89 7.39 10.26
C GLN A 133 33.93 8.31 10.92
N GLU A 134 34.53 9.20 10.14
CA GLU A 134 35.55 10.14 10.58
C GLU A 134 34.95 11.54 10.77
N LEU A 135 35.20 12.17 11.92
CA LEU A 135 34.82 13.55 12.23
C LEU A 135 35.96 14.50 11.89
N TYR A 136 35.64 15.56 11.14
CA TYR A 136 36.51 16.68 10.85
C TYR A 136 35.91 17.99 11.35
N ALA A 137 36.78 18.95 11.72
CA ALA A 137 36.42 20.32 12.04
C ALA A 137 36.94 21.27 10.95
N VAL A 138 36.10 22.20 10.52
CA VAL A 138 36.40 23.24 9.53
C VAL A 138 36.18 24.60 10.18
N SER A 139 37.28 25.29 10.51
CA SER A 139 37.24 26.66 11.01
C SER A 139 36.93 27.65 9.88
N VAL A 140 36.15 28.69 10.18
CA VAL A 140 35.70 29.71 9.24
C VAL A 140 36.06 31.10 9.73
N GLU A 141 36.83 31.84 8.94
CA GLU A 141 36.99 33.28 9.11
C GLU A 141 35.84 34.01 8.41
N TYR A 142 35.28 35.03 9.06
CA TYR A 142 34.23 35.89 8.49
C TYR A 142 34.50 37.35 8.84
N THR A 143 34.65 38.18 7.80
CA THR A 143 34.82 39.63 7.92
C THR A 143 33.50 40.32 7.59
N VAL A 144 32.88 40.96 8.59
CA VAL A 144 31.53 41.55 8.46
C VAL A 144 31.51 42.67 7.41
N ASP A 145 32.45 43.62 7.46
CA ASP A 145 32.42 44.82 6.60
C ASP A 145 32.52 44.50 5.09
N THR A 146 33.25 43.45 4.73
CA THR A 146 33.38 42.96 3.34
C THR A 146 32.45 41.78 3.05
N THR A 147 31.76 41.26 4.06
CA THR A 147 30.97 40.02 4.07
C THR A 147 31.71 38.80 3.53
N THR A 148 33.05 38.80 3.64
CA THR A 148 33.92 37.76 3.10
C THR A 148 33.99 36.57 4.04
N VAL A 149 33.69 35.37 3.54
CA VAL A 149 33.82 34.10 4.25
C VAL A 149 35.06 33.37 3.73
N THR A 150 35.87 32.79 4.62
CA THR A 150 37.06 32.02 4.27
C THR A 150 37.14 30.76 5.14
N PRO A 151 36.64 29.60 4.66
CA PRO A 151 36.86 28.33 5.34
C PRO A 151 38.35 27.92 5.27
N LYS A 152 38.84 27.28 6.32
CA LYS A 152 40.15 26.63 6.36
C LYS A 152 40.07 25.19 5.87
N SER A 153 41.22 24.55 5.67
CA SER A 153 41.29 23.10 5.42
C SER A 153 40.69 22.30 6.59
N PRO A 154 39.98 21.18 6.34
CA PRO A 154 39.48 20.32 7.41
C PRO A 154 40.61 19.72 8.26
N VAL A 155 40.40 19.68 9.58
CA VAL A 155 41.29 19.03 10.55
C VAL A 155 40.56 17.82 11.15
N ARG A 156 41.18 16.63 11.14
CA ARG A 156 40.59 15.42 11.74
C ARG A 156 40.48 15.59 13.26
N VAL A 157 39.32 15.28 13.82
CA VAL A 157 38.99 15.39 15.26
C VAL A 157 38.98 14.02 15.93
N GLY A 158 38.47 13.00 15.24
CA GLY A 158 38.24 11.68 15.79
C GLY A 158 37.54 10.75 14.81
N GLU A 159 37.14 9.59 15.31
CA GLU A 159 36.49 8.52 14.56
C GLU A 159 35.43 7.88 15.46
N PHE A 160 34.28 7.54 14.88
CA PHE A 160 33.18 6.89 15.57
C PHE A 160 33.27 5.36 15.46
N PRO A 161 32.55 4.61 16.32
CA PRO A 161 32.39 3.16 16.16
C PRO A 161 31.82 2.73 14.80
N ASP A 162 31.82 1.41 14.55
CA ASP A 162 31.55 0.78 13.24
C ASP A 162 30.04 0.76 12.87
N ALA A 163 29.39 1.94 12.90
CA ALA A 163 27.97 2.18 12.62
C ALA A 163 27.75 3.43 11.75
N GLN A 164 26.64 3.45 10.99
CA GLN A 164 26.23 4.61 10.21
C GLN A 164 25.45 5.59 11.10
N LEU A 165 26.01 6.79 11.29
CA LEU A 165 25.41 7.88 12.07
C LEU A 165 24.86 8.99 11.15
N SER A 166 23.92 9.77 11.67
CA SER A 166 23.32 10.94 11.01
C SER A 166 22.62 11.88 12.01
N ASN A 167 22.13 13.04 11.54
CA ASN A 167 21.35 14.01 12.30
C ASN A 167 22.15 14.58 13.49
N PHE A 168 23.24 15.27 13.22
CA PHE A 168 24.16 15.77 14.24
C PHE A 168 23.74 17.14 14.81
N LYS A 169 23.59 17.23 16.14
CA LYS A 169 23.42 18.50 16.88
C LYS A 169 24.45 18.62 18.02
N TYR A 170 25.13 19.76 18.12
CA TYR A 170 26.12 20.02 19.17
C TYR A 170 25.63 21.04 20.21
N SER A 171 25.82 20.71 21.49
CA SER A 171 25.51 21.55 22.65
C SER A 171 26.76 22.22 23.21
N LYS A 172 26.64 23.49 23.65
CA LYS A 172 27.72 24.26 24.28
C LYS A 172 28.22 23.66 25.60
N SER A 173 27.49 22.69 26.16
CA SER A 173 27.94 21.79 27.23
C SER A 173 29.05 20.78 26.81
N GLY A 174 29.52 20.83 25.57
CA GLY A 174 30.51 19.90 25.03
C GLY A 174 29.95 18.51 24.74
N ALA A 175 28.65 18.41 24.43
CA ALA A 175 27.98 17.17 24.04
C ALA A 175 27.59 17.23 22.57
N LEU A 176 27.95 16.21 21.79
CA LEU A 176 27.49 15.99 20.43
C LEU A 176 26.43 14.89 20.44
N VAL A 177 25.20 15.23 20.02
CA VAL A 177 24.08 14.30 19.89
C VAL A 177 23.90 13.91 18.43
N PHE A 178 23.58 12.64 18.17
CA PHE A 178 23.36 12.08 16.84
C PHE A 178 22.42 10.87 16.91
N SER A 179 21.89 10.47 15.76
CA SER A 179 21.09 9.26 15.56
C SER A 179 21.91 8.16 14.87
N ALA A 180 21.60 6.89 15.17
CA ALA A 180 22.17 5.74 14.49
C ALA A 180 21.15 4.61 14.36
N TYR A 181 21.26 3.82 13.28
CA TYR A 181 20.42 2.64 13.07
C TYR A 181 21.08 1.41 13.70
N VAL A 182 20.51 0.94 14.81
CA VAL A 182 21.13 -0.05 15.73
C VAL A 182 20.20 -1.23 15.99
N TYR A 183 20.78 -2.34 16.44
CA TYR A 183 20.04 -3.50 16.96
C TYR A 183 19.59 -3.25 18.41
N GLU A 184 18.85 -4.18 18.98
CA GLU A 184 18.30 -4.13 20.34
C GLU A 184 19.36 -3.87 21.44
N ASP A 185 20.60 -4.32 21.23
CA ASP A 185 21.73 -4.08 22.16
C ASP A 185 22.21 -2.62 22.20
N ARG A 186 21.73 -1.76 21.28
CA ARG A 186 22.06 -0.34 21.13
C ARG A 186 23.56 -0.04 21.06
N ASN A 187 24.38 -1.02 20.66
CA ASN A 187 25.83 -0.91 20.69
C ASN A 187 26.38 -0.56 19.30
N LEU A 188 26.82 0.68 19.12
CA LEU A 188 27.39 1.15 17.86
C LEU A 188 28.57 0.29 17.36
N SER A 189 29.32 -0.36 18.25
CA SER A 189 30.45 -1.22 17.88
C SER A 189 30.04 -2.62 17.39
N SER A 190 28.82 -3.08 17.66
CA SER A 190 28.34 -4.41 17.23
C SER A 190 27.53 -4.38 15.92
N VAL A 191 27.03 -3.21 15.51
CA VAL A 191 26.14 -3.04 14.34
C VAL A 191 26.68 -3.73 13.09
N ARG A 192 27.96 -3.56 12.78
CA ARG A 192 28.61 -4.22 11.65
C ARG A 192 28.57 -5.74 11.74
N GLU A 193 28.97 -6.32 12.87
CA GLU A 193 29.01 -7.78 13.06
C GLU A 193 27.60 -8.37 12.94
N GLN A 194 26.59 -7.68 13.50
CA GLN A 194 25.20 -8.07 13.41
C GLN A 194 24.66 -7.92 11.98
N ASP A 195 25.03 -6.88 11.23
CA ASP A 195 24.73 -6.74 9.80
C ASP A 195 25.40 -7.83 8.94
N GLU A 196 26.63 -8.22 9.25
CA GLU A 196 27.31 -9.33 8.59
C GLU A 196 26.63 -10.68 8.92
N LYS A 197 26.18 -10.90 10.16
CA LYS A 197 25.35 -12.06 10.54
C LYS A 197 24.00 -12.07 9.82
N TRP A 198 23.28 -10.95 9.80
CA TRP A 198 21.95 -10.81 9.20
C TRP A 198 21.97 -11.06 7.69
N ARG A 199 22.99 -10.54 6.98
CA ARG A 199 23.21 -10.82 5.55
C ARG A 199 23.55 -12.29 5.28
N ASN A 200 24.28 -12.95 6.19
CA ASN A 200 24.77 -14.31 6.01
C ASN A 200 23.90 -15.39 6.70
N ARG A 201 22.66 -15.09 7.11
CA ARG A 201 21.74 -15.99 7.84
C ARG A 201 21.26 -17.25 7.08
N GLY A 202 21.86 -17.59 5.95
CA GLY A 202 21.57 -18.78 5.14
C GLY A 202 20.25 -18.77 4.35
N ASN A 203 19.40 -17.75 4.52
CA ASN A 203 18.13 -17.62 3.82
C ASN A 203 17.72 -16.14 3.66
N THR A 204 16.74 -15.87 2.79
CA THR A 204 16.18 -14.53 2.52
C THR A 204 14.79 -14.31 3.12
N ALA A 205 14.28 -15.25 3.92
CA ALA A 205 12.97 -15.10 4.54
C ALA A 205 12.97 -13.96 5.58
N LEU A 206 11.82 -13.35 5.76
CA LEU A 206 11.51 -12.38 6.81
C LEU A 206 10.27 -12.93 7.53
N VAL A 207 10.28 -12.87 8.86
CA VAL A 207 9.25 -13.45 9.73
C VAL A 207 8.78 -12.35 10.67
N TYR A 208 7.46 -12.27 10.85
CA TYR A 208 6.80 -11.22 11.62
C TYR A 208 5.61 -11.82 12.34
N ASP A 209 5.60 -11.70 13.67
CA ASP A 209 4.49 -12.12 14.52
C ASP A 209 3.54 -10.93 14.84
N GLU A 210 3.97 -9.70 14.53
CA GLU A 210 3.27 -8.45 14.78
C GLU A 210 3.28 -7.52 13.55
N ASN A 211 2.36 -6.55 13.52
CA ASN A 211 2.47 -5.36 12.67
C ASN A 211 3.27 -4.27 13.42
N PHE A 212 4.20 -3.54 12.82
CA PHE A 212 4.36 -3.16 11.41
C PHE A 212 5.29 -4.10 10.60
N VAL A 213 4.82 -4.67 9.49
CA VAL A 213 5.61 -5.63 8.67
C VAL A 213 6.55 -4.94 7.67
N ARG A 214 6.09 -3.86 7.04
CA ARG A 214 6.77 -3.11 5.97
C ARG A 214 6.28 -1.68 5.98
N HIS A 215 7.12 -0.69 5.70
CA HIS A 215 6.76 0.74 5.78
C HIS A 215 7.26 1.50 4.56
N TRP A 216 6.32 2.11 3.82
CA TRP A 216 6.49 2.82 2.55
C TRP A 216 7.13 2.01 1.41
N ASP A 217 8.37 1.55 1.56
CA ASP A 217 9.13 0.81 0.57
C ASP A 217 10.18 -0.19 1.10
N GLU A 218 10.34 -0.29 2.43
CA GLU A 218 11.20 -1.29 3.06
C GLU A 218 10.40 -2.23 3.98
N TYR A 219 10.79 -3.51 4.01
CA TYR A 219 10.33 -4.44 5.06
C TYR A 219 11.03 -4.10 6.37
N ARG A 220 10.30 -4.07 7.50
CA ARG A 220 10.89 -3.69 8.80
C ARG A 220 12.02 -4.67 9.15
N GLY A 221 13.21 -4.13 9.40
CA GLY A 221 14.40 -4.90 9.75
C GLY A 221 14.56 -5.14 11.26
N PRO A 222 15.59 -5.90 11.67
CA PRO A 222 15.95 -6.10 13.09
C PRO A 222 16.66 -4.88 13.74
N LYS A 223 16.68 -3.73 13.05
CA LYS A 223 17.28 -2.48 13.51
C LYS A 223 16.22 -1.40 13.67
N ARG A 224 16.46 -0.44 14.57
CA ARG A 224 15.65 0.76 14.80
C ARG A 224 16.56 1.99 14.95
N GLN A 225 15.99 3.19 14.82
CA GLN A 225 16.73 4.43 15.06
C GLN A 225 16.89 4.66 16.57
N ALA A 226 18.07 5.08 17.03
CA ALA A 226 18.27 5.50 18.41
C ALA A 226 19.18 6.73 18.51
N LEU A 227 18.89 7.58 19.49
CA LEU A 227 19.69 8.77 19.81
C LEU A 227 20.81 8.44 20.81
N PHE A 228 21.99 8.97 20.52
CA PHE A 228 23.22 8.84 21.30
C PHE A 228 23.86 10.20 21.53
N SER A 229 24.70 10.30 22.57
CA SER A 229 25.65 11.40 22.74
C SER A 229 27.08 10.92 22.93
N VAL A 230 28.02 11.82 22.64
CA VAL A 230 29.45 11.70 22.95
C VAL A 230 29.98 13.06 23.40
N ASP A 231 31.04 13.08 24.21
CA ASP A 231 31.76 14.31 24.51
C ASP A 231 32.52 14.84 23.28
N LEU A 232 32.40 16.14 22.99
CA LEU A 232 33.21 16.85 22.00
C LEU A 232 33.69 18.17 22.64
N LYS A 233 35.00 18.30 22.85
CA LYS A 233 35.59 19.38 23.67
C LYS A 233 36.76 20.08 22.97
N LYS A 234 36.93 21.38 23.19
CA LYS A 234 37.98 22.21 22.58
C LYS A 234 39.14 22.43 23.58
N ASN A 235 40.22 21.68 23.42
CA ASN A 235 41.38 21.67 24.30
C ASN A 235 42.55 22.42 23.65
N LYS A 236 43.02 23.51 24.27
CA LYS A 236 44.12 24.37 23.76
C LYS A 236 43.93 24.95 22.34
N GLY A 237 42.71 24.88 21.80
CA GLY A 237 42.36 25.32 20.44
C GLY A 237 42.01 24.17 19.49
N GLU A 238 42.45 22.95 19.80
CA GLU A 238 42.16 21.73 19.04
C GLU A 238 40.87 21.08 19.55
N TRP A 239 40.13 20.41 18.67
CA TRP A 239 38.94 19.64 19.04
C TRP A 239 39.31 18.18 19.32
N THR A 240 38.73 17.61 20.38
CA THR A 240 38.91 16.21 20.78
C THR A 240 37.56 15.55 21.00
N LEU A 241 37.33 14.41 20.35
CA LEU A 241 36.19 13.52 20.57
C LEU A 241 36.45 12.62 21.80
N GLY A 242 35.41 12.31 22.58
CA GLY A 242 35.47 11.36 23.69
C GLY A 242 35.27 9.91 23.25
N GLU A 243 35.66 8.98 24.11
CA GLU A 243 35.53 7.52 23.89
C GLU A 243 34.20 6.95 24.44
N GLU A 244 33.59 7.62 25.42
CA GLU A 244 32.35 7.19 26.07
C GLU A 244 31.13 7.68 25.27
N VAL A 245 30.25 6.75 24.90
CA VAL A 245 28.99 6.99 24.18
C VAL A 245 27.81 6.67 25.09
N PHE A 246 26.87 7.59 25.20
CA PHE A 246 25.67 7.45 26.03
C PHE A 246 24.43 7.25 25.14
N ALA A 247 23.66 6.18 25.36
CA ALA A 247 22.33 6.05 24.75
C ALA A 247 21.32 6.95 25.50
N LEU A 248 20.53 7.73 24.79
CA LEU A 248 19.71 8.81 25.37
C LEU A 248 18.23 8.46 25.58
N GLN A 249 17.83 7.23 25.28
CA GLN A 249 16.42 6.82 25.19
C GLN A 249 16.19 5.42 25.78
N LEU A 250 14.95 5.13 26.16
CA LEU A 250 14.56 3.81 26.63
C LEU A 250 14.69 2.75 25.51
N PRO A 251 14.93 1.46 25.84
CA PRO A 251 15.21 0.40 24.85
C PRO A 251 14.19 0.28 23.71
N GLN A 252 12.92 0.58 23.99
CA GLN A 252 11.78 0.48 23.08
C GLN A 252 11.48 1.78 22.28
N HIS A 253 12.16 2.90 22.56
CA HIS A 253 11.94 4.18 21.86
C HIS A 253 12.75 4.25 20.56
N SER A 254 12.13 4.63 19.45
CA SER A 254 12.81 4.85 18.16
C SER A 254 12.72 6.30 17.72
N THR A 255 13.85 7.00 17.62
CA THR A 255 13.94 8.38 17.12
C THR A 255 15.22 8.57 16.30
N PRO A 256 15.18 9.24 15.13
CA PRO A 256 14.00 9.81 14.47
C PRO A 256 12.93 8.79 14.06
N VAL A 257 11.71 9.26 13.83
CA VAL A 257 10.55 8.42 13.53
C VAL A 257 10.47 8.14 12.02
N GLU A 258 10.73 6.89 11.69
CA GLU A 258 10.71 6.41 10.31
C GLU A 258 9.31 6.55 9.67
N PRO A 259 9.22 6.90 8.37
CA PRO A 259 10.31 6.91 7.38
C PRO A 259 10.89 8.31 7.11
N PHE A 260 10.27 9.37 7.64
CA PHE A 260 10.54 10.76 7.24
C PHE A 260 11.28 11.60 8.29
N GLY A 261 11.29 11.18 9.56
CA GLY A 261 11.93 11.92 10.63
C GLY A 261 13.45 12.03 10.49
N GLY A 262 13.98 13.20 10.81
CA GLY A 262 15.39 13.54 10.85
C GLY A 262 15.76 14.34 12.11
N ALA A 263 16.57 15.39 11.93
CA ALA A 263 17.09 16.23 13.01
C ALA A 263 16.04 17.14 13.68
N GLU A 264 14.81 17.16 13.18
CA GLU A 264 13.66 17.89 13.70
C GLU A 264 12.82 17.11 14.72
N ASP A 265 12.95 15.78 14.79
CA ASP A 265 12.27 14.94 15.79
C ASP A 265 12.89 15.01 17.20
N PHE A 266 13.98 15.77 17.38
CA PHE A 266 14.60 16.00 18.67
C PHE A 266 15.34 17.34 18.71
N ASP A 267 15.53 17.90 19.90
CA ASP A 267 16.28 19.14 20.11
C ASP A 267 17.07 19.15 21.42
N ILE A 268 18.07 20.02 21.54
CA ILE A 268 19.05 19.95 22.63
C ILE A 268 19.31 21.29 23.33
N SER A 269 19.44 21.21 24.65
CA SER A 269 19.85 22.32 25.53
C SER A 269 21.31 22.12 26.00
N GLU A 270 21.74 22.83 27.06
CA GLU A 270 23.01 22.56 27.73
C GLU A 270 22.95 21.39 28.74
N THR A 271 21.77 20.78 28.95
CA THR A 271 21.57 19.75 29.98
C THR A 271 20.79 18.53 29.50
N HIS A 272 19.77 18.72 28.66
CA HIS A 272 18.84 17.68 28.20
C HIS A 272 18.70 17.65 26.68
N VAL A 273 18.37 16.46 26.16
CA VAL A 273 17.71 16.26 24.86
C VAL A 273 16.20 16.15 25.10
N LEU A 274 15.43 16.78 24.23
CA LEU A 274 13.99 16.61 24.06
C LEU A 274 13.77 15.81 22.77
N TYR A 275 12.92 14.78 22.75
CA TYR A 275 12.70 13.97 21.56
C TYR A 275 11.27 13.44 21.46
N THR A 276 10.81 13.13 20.24
CA THR A 276 9.50 12.51 19.97
C THR A 276 9.68 11.07 19.44
N THR A 277 8.78 10.16 19.78
CA THR A 277 8.78 8.77 19.31
C THR A 277 7.38 8.16 19.35
N LYS A 278 7.04 7.23 18.45
CA LYS A 278 5.77 6.48 18.52
C LYS A 278 5.60 5.82 19.88
N ASP A 279 4.37 5.78 20.39
CA ASP A 279 4.09 5.14 21.68
C ASP A 279 4.34 3.62 21.58
N PRO A 280 5.29 3.05 22.35
CA PRO A 280 5.67 1.64 22.23
C PRO A 280 4.62 0.67 22.81
N ASN A 281 3.55 1.18 23.43
CA ASN A 281 2.50 0.38 24.07
C ASN A 281 1.29 0.15 23.16
N VAL A 282 1.30 0.63 21.91
CA VAL A 282 0.21 0.49 20.93
C VAL A 282 0.73 -0.01 19.58
N PRO A 283 -0.04 -0.81 18.81
CA PRO A 283 0.40 -1.30 17.51
C PRO A 283 0.65 -0.16 16.50
N GLU A 284 1.88 -0.02 16.01
CA GLU A 284 2.33 1.05 15.10
C GLU A 284 1.45 1.26 13.86
N ALA A 285 0.70 0.24 13.44
CA ALA A 285 -0.13 0.24 12.24
C ALA A 285 -1.56 0.77 12.49
N LEU A 286 -2.03 0.74 13.73
CA LEU A 286 -3.41 1.09 14.10
C LEU A 286 -3.53 2.44 14.81
N HIS A 287 -2.41 3.05 15.16
CA HIS A 287 -2.32 4.27 15.97
C HIS A 287 -1.39 5.29 15.33
N THR A 288 -1.71 6.58 15.51
CA THR A 288 -0.83 7.70 15.17
C THR A 288 -0.11 8.25 16.40
N ARG A 289 -0.46 7.77 17.60
CA ARG A 289 0.10 8.21 18.88
C ARG A 289 1.62 8.23 18.90
N GLN A 290 2.14 9.40 19.20
CA GLN A 290 3.57 9.66 19.35
C GLN A 290 3.74 10.63 20.53
N ASN A 291 4.70 10.31 21.39
CA ASN A 291 4.88 10.89 22.72
C ASN A 291 6.20 11.66 22.78
N VAL A 292 6.25 12.75 23.54
CA VAL A 292 7.43 13.61 23.71
C VAL A 292 8.10 13.33 25.04
N TYR A 293 9.41 13.10 25.03
CA TYR A 293 10.22 12.75 26.19
C TYR A 293 11.40 13.71 26.37
N LEU A 294 11.82 13.91 27.62
CA LEU A 294 13.01 14.65 28.02
C LEU A 294 14.00 13.67 28.67
N ALA A 295 15.27 13.72 28.28
CA ALA A 295 16.35 12.90 28.86
C ALA A 295 17.63 13.72 29.06
N PRO A 296 18.48 13.42 30.06
CA PRO A 296 19.76 14.10 30.25
C PRO A 296 20.71 13.79 29.08
N LEU A 297 21.62 14.73 28.75
CA LEU A 297 22.60 14.53 27.68
C LEU A 297 23.72 13.51 28.00
N ARG A 298 23.85 13.12 29.27
CA ARG A 298 24.82 12.12 29.77
C ARG A 298 24.14 11.31 30.89
N PRO A 299 23.20 10.39 30.59
CA PRO A 299 22.59 9.52 31.59
C PRO A 299 23.65 8.64 32.25
N ALA A 300 23.44 8.30 33.53
CA ALA A 300 24.28 7.32 34.18
C ALA A 300 23.87 5.91 33.72
N PRO A 301 24.79 4.94 33.61
CA PRO A 301 24.44 3.58 33.22
C PRO A 301 23.34 3.00 34.13
N GLY A 302 22.21 2.61 33.54
CA GLY A 302 21.04 2.07 34.26
C GLY A 302 20.20 3.10 35.02
N SER A 303 20.36 4.41 34.81
CA SER A 303 19.48 5.42 35.41
C SER A 303 18.26 5.72 34.54
N ASP A 304 17.07 5.42 35.06
CA ASP A 304 15.79 5.80 34.44
C ASP A 304 15.48 7.28 34.73
N LEU A 305 16.02 8.14 33.87
CA LEU A 305 15.87 9.60 33.92
C LEU A 305 15.13 10.15 32.70
N VAL A 306 14.41 9.30 31.97
CA VAL A 306 13.59 9.69 30.83
C VAL A 306 12.20 10.08 31.34
N ARG A 307 11.77 11.32 31.07
CA ARG A 307 10.47 11.85 31.52
C ARG A 307 9.57 12.14 30.33
N GLU A 308 8.42 11.48 30.23
CA GLU A 308 7.37 11.86 29.28
C GLU A 308 6.78 13.25 29.64
N LEU A 309 6.51 14.06 28.62
CA LEU A 309 5.90 15.40 28.72
C LEU A 309 4.48 15.46 28.10
N THR A 310 4.10 14.45 27.31
CA THR A 310 2.80 14.26 26.67
C THR A 310 1.75 13.68 27.63
N SER A 311 0.56 13.36 27.11
CA SER A 311 -0.58 12.87 27.90
C SER A 311 -0.83 11.35 27.78
N GLY A 312 -0.08 10.65 26.93
CA GLY A 312 -0.29 9.24 26.59
C GLY A 312 -1.60 8.91 25.85
N ILE A 313 -2.42 9.91 25.51
CA ILE A 313 -3.75 9.71 24.87
C ILE A 313 -3.99 10.56 23.60
N GLN A 314 -3.05 11.44 23.25
CA GLN A 314 -3.13 12.30 22.07
C GLN A 314 -2.78 11.55 20.77
N GLY A 315 -2.84 12.22 19.62
CA GLY A 315 -2.37 11.71 18.33
C GLY A 315 -0.85 11.83 18.16
N ALA A 316 -0.42 12.16 16.94
CA ALA A 316 1.00 12.35 16.65
C ALA A 316 1.57 13.64 17.28
N THR A 317 2.88 13.64 17.59
CA THR A 317 3.63 14.85 17.97
C THR A 317 4.87 15.06 17.13
N HIS A 318 5.06 16.28 16.61
CA HIS A 318 6.13 16.64 15.67
C HIS A 318 6.89 17.90 16.11
N ASN A 319 8.10 18.07 15.57
CA ASN A 319 8.95 19.25 15.77
C ASN A 319 9.13 19.67 17.26
N PRO A 320 9.51 18.77 18.18
CA PRO A 320 9.78 19.13 19.56
C PRO A 320 11.04 20.01 19.68
N VAL A 321 10.89 21.23 20.21
CA VAL A 321 11.99 22.21 20.39
C VAL A 321 12.09 22.70 21.83
N LEU A 322 13.30 23.08 22.23
CA LEU A 322 13.58 23.65 23.56
C LEU A 322 13.73 25.17 23.51
N SER A 323 13.33 25.84 24.61
CA SER A 323 13.73 27.23 24.83
C SER A 323 15.24 27.31 25.09
N LYS A 324 15.87 28.43 24.72
CA LYS A 324 17.33 28.60 24.76
C LYS A 324 17.94 28.45 26.17
N ASP A 325 17.14 28.64 27.22
CA ASP A 325 17.51 28.47 28.63
C ASP A 325 17.21 27.05 29.18
N GLY A 326 16.63 26.16 28.36
CA GLY A 326 16.24 24.80 28.74
C GLY A 326 15.04 24.71 29.70
N LYS A 327 14.33 25.82 29.96
CA LYS A 327 13.21 25.87 30.93
C LYS A 327 11.85 25.49 30.33
N LYS A 328 11.68 25.52 29.02
CA LYS A 328 10.43 25.18 28.33
C LYS A 328 10.70 24.28 27.12
N ALA A 329 9.72 23.45 26.81
CA ALA A 329 9.61 22.72 25.56
C ALA A 329 8.35 23.21 24.80
N ALA A 330 8.34 23.06 23.48
CA ALA A 330 7.15 23.21 22.67
C ALA A 330 7.15 22.18 21.53
N TRP A 331 5.98 21.80 21.04
CA TRP A 331 5.81 20.87 19.92
C TRP A 331 4.47 21.08 19.22
N ALA A 332 4.35 20.53 18.00
CA ALA A 332 3.08 20.38 17.30
C ALA A 332 2.40 19.06 17.74
N GLU A 333 1.13 19.09 18.11
CA GLU A 333 0.38 17.95 18.68
C GLU A 333 -1.00 17.77 18.05
N MET A 334 -1.29 16.59 17.53
CA MET A 334 -2.64 16.18 17.12
C MET A 334 -3.46 15.70 18.33
N GLU A 335 -4.76 15.96 18.36
CA GLU A 335 -5.66 15.56 19.45
C GLU A 335 -6.20 14.14 19.25
N ARG A 336 -6.38 13.71 18.00
CA ARG A 336 -7.04 12.44 17.63
C ARG A 336 -6.03 11.37 17.24
N ASP A 337 -5.79 10.42 18.15
CA ASP A 337 -5.11 9.17 17.84
C ASP A 337 -5.85 8.39 16.73
N GLY A 338 -5.09 7.81 15.81
CA GLY A 338 -5.58 7.12 14.62
C GLY A 338 -5.91 8.05 13.43
N TYR A 339 -5.80 9.37 13.57
CA TYR A 339 -6.00 10.32 12.47
C TYR A 339 -4.72 11.08 12.14
N GLU A 340 -4.11 10.79 11.00
CA GLU A 340 -2.84 11.41 10.56
C GLU A 340 -3.00 12.82 9.97
N SER A 341 -4.24 13.24 9.71
CA SER A 341 -4.56 14.56 9.13
C SER A 341 -5.31 15.46 10.11
N ASP A 342 -5.17 15.18 11.40
CA ASP A 342 -5.75 16.00 12.46
C ASP A 342 -5.06 17.37 12.58
N ARG A 343 -5.74 18.30 13.27
CA ARG A 343 -5.29 19.68 13.40
C ARG A 343 -4.18 19.83 14.45
N SER A 344 -2.92 19.70 14.04
CA SER A 344 -1.74 19.94 14.89
C SER A 344 -1.81 21.28 15.62
N LYS A 345 -2.00 21.22 16.95
CA LYS A 345 -2.02 22.36 17.87
C LYS A 345 -0.59 22.66 18.38
N LEU A 346 -0.29 23.90 18.73
CA LEU A 346 0.96 24.26 19.39
C LEU A 346 0.82 24.10 20.91
N VAL A 347 1.55 23.14 21.45
CA VAL A 347 1.61 22.82 22.89
C VAL A 347 2.93 23.34 23.45
N VAL A 348 2.90 23.85 24.68
CA VAL A 348 4.05 24.32 25.45
C VAL A 348 4.07 23.57 26.79
N TYR A 349 5.27 23.18 27.24
CA TYR A 349 5.50 22.55 28.54
C TYR A 349 6.55 23.34 29.33
N ASP A 350 6.22 23.72 30.56
CA ASP A 350 7.16 24.32 31.50
C ASP A 350 7.91 23.23 32.27
N ILE A 351 9.21 23.09 32.01
CA ILE A 351 10.05 21.98 32.48
C ILE A 351 10.27 22.07 34.00
N GLU A 352 10.27 23.27 34.57
CA GLU A 352 10.48 23.55 35.99
C GLU A 352 9.18 23.46 36.80
N ALA A 353 8.06 23.96 36.26
CA ALA A 353 6.76 23.90 36.92
C ALA A 353 6.02 22.56 36.72
N GLY A 354 6.36 21.80 35.67
CA GLY A 354 5.66 20.55 35.32
C GLY A 354 4.28 20.76 34.69
N VAL A 355 4.07 21.90 34.01
CA VAL A 355 2.75 22.33 33.49
C VAL A 355 2.74 22.34 31.97
N ARG A 356 1.76 21.65 31.36
CA ARG A 356 1.52 21.58 29.90
C ARG A 356 0.31 22.43 29.53
N PHE A 357 0.39 23.21 28.45
CA PHE A 357 -0.72 24.05 27.98
C PHE A 357 -0.71 24.27 26.46
N THR A 358 -1.89 24.34 25.84
CA THR A 358 -2.05 24.61 24.39
C THR A 358 -2.27 26.10 24.14
N ILE A 359 -1.58 26.69 23.17
CA ILE A 359 -1.71 28.12 22.85
C ILE A 359 -2.44 28.44 21.53
N THR A 360 -2.67 27.45 20.65
CA THR A 360 -3.46 27.61 19.41
C THR A 360 -4.80 26.85 19.45
N GLU A 361 -5.35 26.59 20.63
CA GLU A 361 -6.53 25.74 20.84
C GLU A 361 -7.75 26.14 19.97
N ASN A 362 -7.99 27.45 19.81
CA ASN A 362 -9.10 28.01 19.04
C ASN A 362 -8.73 28.41 17.60
N TRP A 363 -7.59 27.95 17.08
CA TRP A 363 -7.10 28.31 15.74
C TRP A 363 -7.27 27.17 14.76
N ASP A 364 -7.98 27.41 13.66
CA ASP A 364 -8.36 26.39 12.67
C ASP A 364 -7.32 26.18 11.56
N GLN A 365 -6.04 26.04 11.91
CA GLN A 365 -4.97 25.61 10.99
C GLN A 365 -3.93 24.76 11.74
N SER A 366 -3.23 23.89 11.00
CA SER A 366 -2.22 22.98 11.57
C SER A 366 -0.84 23.63 11.64
N VAL A 367 -0.25 23.58 12.82
CA VAL A 367 1.13 23.99 13.10
C VAL A 367 2.10 22.93 12.57
N ALA A 368 3.11 23.36 11.80
CA ALA A 368 4.14 22.50 11.22
C ALA A 368 5.50 22.72 11.89
N ASP A 369 6.49 23.31 11.21
CA ASP A 369 7.81 23.62 11.78
C ASP A 369 7.66 24.70 12.86
N LEU A 370 8.40 24.62 13.99
CA LEU A 370 8.38 25.66 15.01
C LEU A 370 9.74 25.91 15.67
N THR A 371 9.93 27.10 16.24
CA THR A 371 11.14 27.50 16.96
C THR A 371 10.83 28.62 17.98
N PHE A 372 11.47 28.61 19.16
CA PHE A 372 11.38 29.72 20.11
C PHE A 372 12.21 30.93 19.62
N THR A 373 11.77 32.15 19.95
CA THR A 373 12.63 33.33 19.86
C THR A 373 13.80 33.22 20.86
N PRO A 374 14.96 33.88 20.62
CA PRO A 374 16.15 33.69 21.46
C PRO A 374 16.03 34.20 22.91
N ASP A 375 14.91 34.86 23.23
CA ASP A 375 14.50 35.35 24.55
C ASP A 375 13.36 34.52 25.19
N GLY A 376 12.86 33.48 24.50
CA GLY A 376 11.77 32.61 24.95
C GLY A 376 10.37 33.25 24.98
N LYS A 377 10.22 34.52 24.54
CA LYS A 377 8.96 35.27 24.65
C LYS A 377 7.92 34.95 23.58
N SER A 378 8.34 34.43 22.43
CA SER A 378 7.47 34.07 21.31
C SER A 378 7.90 32.75 20.68
N ILE A 379 6.99 32.13 19.95
CA ILE A 379 7.28 31.00 19.04
C ILE A 379 6.99 31.46 17.62
N ILE A 380 7.94 31.20 16.72
CA ILE A 380 7.80 31.37 15.28
C ILE A 380 7.56 30.00 14.66
N PHE A 381 6.61 29.87 13.75
CA PHE A 381 6.24 28.58 13.18
C PHE A 381 5.68 28.67 11.75
N THR A 382 5.61 27.56 11.03
CA THR A 382 4.98 27.45 9.70
C THR A 382 3.57 26.86 9.79
N SER A 383 2.68 27.28 8.90
CA SER A 383 1.32 26.73 8.76
C SER A 383 0.77 26.94 7.37
N GLY A 384 -0.09 26.02 6.95
CA GLY A 384 -0.93 26.21 5.76
C GLY A 384 -1.87 27.40 5.89
N HIS A 385 -2.10 28.11 4.79
CA HIS A 385 -3.18 29.07 4.61
C HIS A 385 -3.48 29.31 3.12
N ASN A 386 -4.61 28.79 2.63
CA ASN A 386 -5.10 29.00 1.26
C ASN A 386 -4.06 28.68 0.17
N ALA A 387 -3.63 27.42 0.09
CA ALA A 387 -2.62 26.91 -0.85
C ALA A 387 -1.24 27.61 -0.78
N LYS A 388 -0.86 28.07 0.41
CA LYS A 388 0.44 28.69 0.73
C LYS A 388 0.89 28.18 2.09
N ILE A 389 2.19 28.06 2.34
CA ILE A 389 2.72 27.80 3.68
C ILE A 389 3.35 29.09 4.20
N LEU A 390 2.73 29.70 5.20
CA LEU A 390 3.13 31.00 5.72
C LEU A 390 3.87 30.86 7.05
N LEU A 391 4.76 31.82 7.33
CA LEU A 391 5.35 32.00 8.65
C LEU A 391 4.35 32.74 9.55
N TYR A 392 4.31 32.34 10.81
CA TYR A 392 3.55 32.98 11.88
C TYR A 392 4.43 33.25 13.09
N THR A 393 4.03 34.20 13.93
CA THR A 393 4.53 34.37 15.31
C THR A 393 3.37 34.35 16.30
N ILE A 394 3.61 33.84 17.50
CA ILE A 394 2.68 33.87 18.63
C ILE A 394 3.46 34.13 19.94
N PRO A 395 3.04 35.07 20.80
CA PRO A 395 3.67 35.26 22.10
C PRO A 395 3.38 34.09 23.04
N VAL A 396 4.38 33.68 23.82
CA VAL A 396 4.27 32.65 24.85
C VAL A 396 3.66 33.30 26.10
N PRO A 397 2.47 32.88 26.56
CA PRO A 397 1.85 33.42 27.76
C PRO A 397 2.62 32.97 29.03
N PRO A 398 2.43 33.66 30.17
CA PRO A 398 2.91 33.16 31.46
C PRO A 398 2.35 31.76 31.74
N THR A 399 3.19 30.90 32.33
CA THR A 399 2.82 29.52 32.69
C THR A 399 1.56 29.53 33.58
N PRO A 400 0.48 28.82 33.21
CA PRO A 400 -0.72 28.74 34.05
C PRO A 400 -0.42 27.97 35.35
N ALA A 401 -1.31 28.09 36.34
CA ALA A 401 -1.11 27.42 37.63
C ALA A 401 -1.12 25.88 37.51
N HIS A 402 -1.96 25.35 36.62
CA HIS A 402 -2.22 23.93 36.40
C HIS A 402 -2.53 23.69 34.90
N SER A 403 -2.31 22.46 34.43
CA SER A 403 -2.40 22.09 32.99
C SER A 403 -3.82 22.06 32.41
N ASP A 404 -4.85 22.14 33.25
CA ASP A 404 -6.28 22.16 32.89
C ASP A 404 -6.84 23.59 32.73
N MET A 405 -6.04 24.62 33.00
CA MET A 405 -6.46 26.01 32.92
C MET A 405 -6.59 26.50 31.47
N HIS A 406 -7.82 26.84 31.04
CA HIS A 406 -8.05 27.51 29.76
C HIS A 406 -7.34 28.88 29.71
N LEU A 407 -6.55 29.07 28.65
CA LEU A 407 -5.86 30.32 28.36
C LEU A 407 -6.74 31.29 27.54
N PRO A 408 -6.50 32.61 27.62
CA PRO A 408 -7.14 33.58 26.73
C PRO A 408 -6.76 33.31 25.27
N VAL A 409 -7.69 33.58 24.34
CA VAL A 409 -7.44 33.37 22.90
C VAL A 409 -6.35 34.32 22.41
N VAL A 410 -5.23 33.75 21.97
CA VAL A 410 -4.18 34.45 21.23
C VAL A 410 -4.27 34.02 19.76
N ILE A 411 -4.21 34.98 18.84
CA ILE A 411 -4.30 34.73 17.39
C ILE A 411 -2.89 34.82 16.79
N PRO A 412 -2.39 33.78 16.10
CA PRO A 412 -1.11 33.83 15.39
C PRO A 412 -1.06 34.95 14.34
N ILE A 413 0.08 35.64 14.28
CA ILE A 413 0.28 36.79 13.39
C ILE A 413 1.13 36.35 12.19
N ALA A 414 0.59 36.44 10.99
CA ALA A 414 1.29 36.10 9.76
C ALA A 414 2.48 37.06 9.50
N LEU A 415 3.66 36.49 9.28
CA LEU A 415 4.91 37.17 8.95
C LEU A 415 5.20 37.17 7.45
N THR A 416 4.64 36.21 6.70
CA THR A 416 4.67 36.15 5.22
C THR A 416 3.24 36.05 4.65
N THR A 417 3.08 36.29 3.34
CA THR A 417 1.75 36.37 2.68
C THR A 417 1.65 35.60 1.36
N LYS A 418 2.70 34.88 0.96
CA LYS A 418 2.83 34.21 -0.35
C LYS A 418 3.87 33.10 -0.30
N HIS A 419 3.87 32.22 -1.31
CA HIS A 419 4.80 31.10 -1.46
C HIS A 419 4.70 30.07 -0.32
N ALA A 420 5.53 29.04 -0.34
CA ALA A 420 5.71 28.11 0.76
C ALA A 420 7.00 28.43 1.52
N ALA A 421 6.92 28.53 2.85
CA ALA A 421 8.04 28.74 3.76
C ALA A 421 8.27 27.51 4.65
N THR A 422 9.54 27.16 4.90
CA THR A 422 9.96 26.00 5.71
C THR A 422 11.19 26.32 6.57
N ASN A 423 11.41 25.51 7.61
CA ASN A 423 12.57 25.56 8.51
C ASN A 423 12.89 26.96 9.10
N PRO A 424 11.93 27.60 9.81
CA PRO A 424 12.16 28.87 10.49
C PRO A 424 13.19 28.73 11.62
N GLN A 425 14.14 29.66 11.67
CA GLN A 425 15.14 29.75 12.73
C GLN A 425 15.22 31.18 13.24
N ALA A 426 14.92 31.37 14.53
CA ALA A 426 14.97 32.67 15.16
C ALA A 426 16.43 33.13 15.40
N LEU A 427 16.77 34.33 14.94
CA LEU A 427 18.13 34.87 14.96
C LEU A 427 18.26 36.07 15.92
N PRO A 428 19.47 36.40 16.40
CA PRO A 428 19.71 37.61 17.18
C PRO A 428 19.30 38.89 16.44
N GLY A 429 18.66 39.81 17.17
CA GLY A 429 18.31 41.16 16.71
C GLY A 429 16.97 41.26 15.96
N GLY A 430 15.94 40.49 16.35
CA GLY A 430 14.62 40.58 15.74
C GLY A 430 14.59 40.11 14.29
N ARG A 431 15.27 38.99 14.02
CA ARG A 431 15.44 38.41 12.68
C ARG A 431 15.04 36.94 12.66
N VAL A 432 14.68 36.43 11.49
CA VAL A 432 14.35 35.00 11.27
C VAL A 432 14.96 34.56 9.94
N SER A 433 15.71 33.45 9.93
CA SER A 433 16.08 32.76 8.69
C SER A 433 15.00 31.75 8.34
N PHE A 434 14.66 31.61 7.07
CA PHE A 434 13.75 30.57 6.59
C PHE A 434 14.09 30.18 5.15
N THR A 435 13.67 28.99 4.74
CA THR A 435 13.75 28.54 3.35
C THR A 435 12.40 28.78 2.68
N SER A 436 12.37 29.13 1.39
CA SER A 436 11.11 29.28 0.67
C SER A 436 11.22 28.89 -0.81
N SER A 437 10.15 28.27 -1.33
CA SER A 437 9.97 27.89 -2.73
C SER A 437 8.60 28.33 -3.24
N SER A 438 8.43 28.36 -4.57
CA SER A 438 7.19 28.76 -5.24
C SER A 438 6.94 27.87 -6.46
N LEU A 439 5.75 27.97 -7.06
CA LEU A 439 5.44 27.34 -8.37
C LEU A 439 6.31 27.86 -9.55
N LYS A 440 7.27 28.77 -9.28
CA LYS A 440 8.25 29.28 -10.24
C LYS A 440 9.72 29.11 -9.82
N SER A 441 10.00 28.71 -8.58
CA SER A 441 11.37 28.67 -8.06
C SER A 441 11.56 27.56 -7.02
N PRO A 442 12.61 26.72 -7.13
CA PRO A 442 13.09 25.89 -6.03
C PRO A 442 13.43 26.71 -4.77
N ASN A 443 13.73 26.00 -3.68
CA ASN A 443 14.21 26.56 -2.44
C ASN A 443 15.31 27.62 -2.64
N ASP A 444 15.16 28.77 -2.01
CA ASP A 444 16.25 29.68 -1.64
C ASP A 444 16.06 30.14 -0.18
N ILE A 445 17.12 30.66 0.42
CA ILE A 445 17.14 31.17 1.80
C ILE A 445 16.73 32.64 1.82
N PHE A 446 15.88 32.98 2.79
CA PHE A 446 15.37 34.31 3.05
C PHE A 446 15.64 34.70 4.51
N VAL A 447 15.88 35.99 4.74
CA VAL A 447 16.00 36.58 6.07
C VAL A 447 14.90 37.61 6.26
N LEU A 448 14.07 37.38 7.27
CA LEU A 448 13.14 38.35 7.82
C LEU A 448 13.88 39.22 8.84
N SER A 449 13.64 40.53 8.85
CA SER A 449 14.18 41.49 9.83
C SER A 449 13.09 42.46 10.31
N GLY A 450 13.24 42.98 11.53
CA GLY A 450 12.29 43.92 12.13
C GLY A 450 11.15 43.25 12.93
N LEU A 451 11.34 42.00 13.35
CA LEU A 451 10.45 41.33 14.29
C LEU A 451 10.73 41.84 15.71
N ASP A 452 9.81 42.64 16.24
CA ASP A 452 9.78 43.04 17.65
C ASP A 452 9.17 41.91 18.48
N THR A 453 9.90 41.39 19.48
CA THR A 453 9.45 40.30 20.36
C THR A 453 8.73 40.79 21.63
N ASP A 454 8.69 42.10 21.87
CA ASP A 454 7.94 42.75 22.95
C ASP A 454 6.62 43.40 22.45
N SER A 455 6.44 43.57 21.13
CA SER A 455 5.21 44.09 20.53
C SER A 455 4.28 42.98 20.01
N ALA A 456 3.00 43.08 20.36
CA ALA A 456 1.93 42.24 19.79
C ALA A 456 1.57 42.59 18.33
N VAL A 457 2.28 43.53 17.68
CA VAL A 457 2.17 43.82 16.23
C VAL A 457 3.56 44.15 15.67
N PRO A 458 4.09 43.37 14.71
CA PRO A 458 5.33 43.70 14.01
C PRO A 458 5.12 44.91 13.07
N HIS A 459 5.60 46.09 13.46
CA HIS A 459 5.23 47.33 12.77
C HIS A 459 6.03 47.64 11.49
N LYS A 460 7.21 47.02 11.27
CA LYS A 460 8.00 47.11 10.02
C LYS A 460 8.83 45.85 9.79
N ILE A 461 8.27 44.89 9.08
CA ILE A 461 8.99 43.70 8.60
C ILE A 461 9.66 44.00 7.24
N GLU A 462 10.92 43.62 7.09
CA GLU A 462 11.63 43.49 5.81
C GLU A 462 11.95 42.01 5.55
N ILE A 463 11.76 41.53 4.31
CA ILE A 463 12.12 40.16 3.90
C ILE A 463 13.07 40.23 2.70
N LYS A 464 14.24 39.61 2.84
CA LYS A 464 15.33 39.64 1.85
C LYS A 464 15.77 38.23 1.46
N ARG A 465 15.75 37.91 0.17
CA ARG A 465 16.37 36.68 -0.38
C ARG A 465 17.89 36.83 -0.33
N VAL A 466 18.58 35.87 0.28
CA VAL A 466 20.05 35.91 0.48
C VAL A 466 20.81 34.89 -0.35
N SER A 467 20.17 33.79 -0.79
CA SER A 467 20.73 32.85 -1.77
C SER A 467 20.07 32.97 -3.15
N LYS A 468 20.77 32.51 -4.19
CA LYS A 468 20.35 32.61 -5.60
C LYS A 468 20.74 31.40 -6.44
N PHE A 469 20.76 30.19 -5.86
CA PHE A 469 21.38 29.01 -6.49
C PHE A 469 20.84 28.63 -7.88
N THR A 470 19.62 29.05 -8.20
CA THR A 470 18.92 28.70 -9.43
C THR A 470 18.64 29.89 -10.35
N GLU A 471 18.97 31.13 -9.94
CA GLU A 471 18.53 32.34 -10.64
C GLU A 471 19.01 32.37 -12.10
N ASP A 472 20.31 32.19 -12.34
CA ASP A 472 20.91 32.21 -13.68
C ASP A 472 20.41 31.07 -14.59
N LYS A 473 19.95 29.94 -14.01
CA LYS A 473 19.35 28.83 -14.78
C LYS A 473 17.87 29.04 -15.07
N LEU A 474 17.18 29.89 -14.31
CA LEU A 474 15.74 30.15 -14.45
C LEU A 474 15.44 31.45 -15.20
N SER A 475 16.34 32.44 -15.20
CA SER A 475 16.13 33.75 -15.82
C SER A 475 15.90 33.70 -17.33
N ASP A 476 16.51 32.71 -18.00
CA ASP A 476 16.37 32.48 -19.43
C ASP A 476 15.15 31.61 -19.78
N LEU A 477 14.42 31.05 -18.80
CA LEU A 477 13.29 30.16 -19.05
C LEU A 477 11.96 30.92 -19.11
N GLY A 478 11.11 30.56 -20.07
CA GLY A 478 9.79 31.19 -20.25
C GLY A 478 8.74 30.76 -19.22
N LEU A 479 9.02 30.86 -17.92
CA LEU A 479 8.09 30.42 -16.87
C LEU A 479 6.88 31.34 -16.74
N SER A 480 5.68 30.79 -16.87
CA SER A 480 4.42 31.51 -16.72
C SER A 480 4.14 31.89 -15.26
N GLU A 481 3.40 32.97 -15.04
CA GLU A 481 2.78 33.20 -13.72
C GLU A 481 1.61 32.21 -13.51
N PRO A 482 1.56 31.49 -12.38
CA PRO A 482 0.34 30.81 -11.94
C PRO A 482 -0.73 31.85 -11.59
N GLU A 483 -1.96 31.61 -12.03
CA GLU A 483 -3.12 32.40 -11.61
C GLU A 483 -3.93 31.62 -10.58
N GLU A 484 -4.21 32.24 -9.44
CA GLU A 484 -5.09 31.69 -8.40
C GLU A 484 -6.56 31.99 -8.75
N PHE A 485 -7.39 30.95 -8.84
CA PHE A 485 -8.83 31.09 -9.08
C PHE A 485 -9.66 30.42 -7.98
N TRP A 486 -10.91 30.86 -7.86
CA TRP A 486 -11.83 30.44 -6.80
C TRP A 486 -13.24 30.26 -7.35
N PHE A 487 -13.90 29.18 -6.94
CA PHE A 487 -15.27 28.87 -7.34
C PHE A 487 -16.11 28.37 -6.14
N THR A 488 -17.42 28.25 -6.33
CA THR A 488 -18.33 27.62 -5.36
C THR A 488 -18.38 26.13 -5.64
N GLY A 489 -17.92 25.32 -4.69
CA GLY A 489 -17.87 23.87 -4.75
C GLY A 489 -19.11 23.21 -4.13
N ALA A 490 -18.92 22.03 -3.55
CA ALA A 490 -19.93 21.24 -2.86
C ALA A 490 -20.40 21.92 -1.57
N LYS A 491 -21.69 21.75 -1.23
CA LYS A 491 -22.33 22.39 -0.05
C LYS A 491 -22.01 23.89 0.08
N ASP A 492 -21.92 24.58 -1.06
CA ASP A 492 -21.60 26.01 -1.21
C ASP A 492 -20.29 26.48 -0.55
N LYS A 493 -19.35 25.57 -0.27
CA LYS A 493 -17.99 25.91 0.16
C LYS A 493 -17.23 26.63 -0.95
N ARG A 494 -16.31 27.53 -0.59
CA ARG A 494 -15.36 28.11 -1.55
C ARG A 494 -14.20 27.13 -1.77
N VAL A 495 -13.88 26.87 -3.03
CA VAL A 495 -12.82 25.95 -3.44
C VAL A 495 -11.83 26.71 -4.33
N GLN A 496 -10.54 26.39 -4.17
CA GLN A 496 -9.42 27.06 -4.83
C GLN A 496 -8.79 26.16 -5.89
N GLY A 497 -8.19 26.79 -6.90
CA GLY A 497 -7.31 26.13 -7.85
C GLY A 497 -6.26 27.07 -8.44
N TRP A 498 -5.27 26.50 -9.12
CA TRP A 498 -4.31 27.26 -9.94
C TRP A 498 -4.45 26.90 -11.40
N ILE A 499 -4.32 27.89 -12.27
CA ILE A 499 -4.16 27.70 -13.71
C ILE A 499 -2.80 28.23 -14.17
N VAL A 500 -2.03 27.37 -14.85
CA VAL A 500 -0.72 27.70 -15.42
C VAL A 500 -0.79 27.54 -16.93
N ARG A 501 -0.44 28.61 -17.65
CA ARG A 501 -0.58 28.70 -19.11
C ARG A 501 0.71 28.29 -19.83
N PRO A 502 0.63 27.71 -21.04
CA PRO A 502 1.81 27.49 -21.87
C PRO A 502 2.45 28.84 -22.26
N PRO A 503 3.79 28.96 -22.30
CA PRO A 503 4.44 30.19 -22.75
C PRO A 503 4.11 30.53 -24.21
N GLY A 504 4.16 31.82 -24.55
CA GLY A 504 3.86 32.31 -25.89
C GLY A 504 2.38 32.23 -26.30
N LEU A 505 1.46 32.08 -25.33
CA LEU A 505 0.02 31.95 -25.58
C LEU A 505 -0.51 33.08 -26.47
N THR A 506 -1.05 32.71 -27.63
CA THR A 506 -1.63 33.65 -28.60
C THR A 506 -3.11 33.90 -28.28
N LYS A 507 -3.50 35.18 -28.13
CA LYS A 507 -4.89 35.55 -27.82
C LYS A 507 -5.86 35.06 -28.90
N GLY A 508 -6.98 34.47 -28.47
CA GLY A 508 -8.02 33.93 -29.37
C GLY A 508 -7.72 32.54 -29.93
N LYS A 509 -6.63 31.90 -29.48
CA LYS A 509 -6.25 30.53 -29.82
C LYS A 509 -6.47 29.61 -28.63
N LYS A 510 -6.97 28.40 -28.89
CA LYS A 510 -7.22 27.37 -27.86
C LYS A 510 -6.07 26.35 -27.78
N TYR A 511 -5.76 25.93 -26.56
CA TYR A 511 -4.63 25.04 -26.23
C TYR A 511 -5.14 23.79 -25.49
N PRO A 512 -4.51 22.61 -25.69
CA PRO A 512 -4.90 21.38 -25.00
C PRO A 512 -4.74 21.57 -23.48
N VAL A 513 -5.55 20.87 -22.69
CA VAL A 513 -5.66 21.14 -21.25
C VAL A 513 -5.50 19.87 -20.42
N VAL A 514 -4.73 19.95 -19.33
CA VAL A 514 -4.57 18.86 -18.36
C VAL A 514 -5.12 19.27 -16.99
N LEU A 515 -5.98 18.43 -16.42
CA LEU A 515 -6.34 18.47 -15.01
C LEU A 515 -5.34 17.61 -14.21
N LEU A 516 -4.62 18.21 -13.26
CA LEU A 516 -3.74 17.52 -12.33
C LEU A 516 -4.42 17.39 -10.96
N ILE A 517 -4.53 16.17 -10.45
CA ILE A 517 -5.19 15.83 -9.19
C ILE A 517 -4.13 15.36 -8.19
N HIS A 518 -4.07 15.96 -7.00
CA HIS A 518 -3.06 15.63 -5.99
C HIS A 518 -3.36 14.31 -5.27
N GLY A 519 -2.33 13.76 -4.60
CA GLY A 519 -2.45 12.62 -3.69
C GLY A 519 -2.95 13.02 -2.29
N GLY A 520 -2.85 12.09 -1.33
CA GLY A 520 -3.37 12.27 0.02
C GLY A 520 -4.53 11.30 0.29
N PRO A 521 -5.78 11.77 0.48
CA PRO A 521 -6.31 13.03 -0.07
C PRO A 521 -5.97 14.33 0.67
N GLN A 522 -5.55 14.25 1.94
CA GLN A 522 -5.34 15.41 2.80
C GLN A 522 -4.01 16.14 2.49
N SER A 523 -3.95 16.72 1.30
CA SER A 523 -2.82 17.48 0.75
C SER A 523 -3.32 18.67 -0.06
N ALA A 524 -2.44 19.49 -0.63
CA ALA A 524 -2.82 20.60 -1.49
C ALA A 524 -1.79 20.86 -2.60
N TRP A 525 -2.28 21.33 -3.75
CA TRP A 525 -1.50 22.09 -4.72
C TRP A 525 -1.21 23.48 -4.15
N GLU A 526 -0.08 23.60 -3.46
CA GLU A 526 0.42 24.86 -2.92
C GLU A 526 1.21 25.68 -3.96
N ASP A 527 1.45 26.95 -3.65
CA ASP A 527 2.51 27.75 -4.25
C ASP A 527 3.91 27.29 -3.76
N ASN A 528 4.29 26.06 -4.12
CA ASN A 528 5.57 25.42 -3.79
C ASN A 528 6.26 24.82 -5.03
N TRP A 529 7.52 24.39 -4.90
CA TRP A 529 8.25 23.74 -5.99
C TRP A 529 8.33 22.22 -5.88
N SER A 530 7.76 21.52 -6.86
CA SER A 530 7.90 20.07 -7.02
C SER A 530 8.92 19.70 -8.11
N THR A 531 9.56 18.54 -7.97
CA THR A 531 10.33 17.87 -9.03
C THR A 531 9.70 16.55 -9.51
N ARG A 532 8.52 16.20 -8.95
CA ARG A 532 7.71 15.03 -9.34
C ARG A 532 6.54 15.44 -10.23
N TRP A 533 5.76 16.41 -9.77
CA TRP A 533 4.56 16.92 -10.43
C TRP A 533 4.62 18.45 -10.45
N ASN A 534 5.29 19.02 -11.46
CA ASN A 534 5.49 20.48 -11.55
C ASN A 534 4.61 21.09 -12.66
N PRO A 535 3.60 21.93 -12.34
CA PRO A 535 2.74 22.56 -13.33
C PRO A 535 3.46 23.35 -14.43
N GLN A 536 4.65 23.93 -14.16
CA GLN A 536 5.43 24.60 -15.20
C GLN A 536 5.89 23.60 -16.27
N VAL A 537 6.37 22.41 -15.89
CA VAL A 537 6.84 21.42 -16.88
C VAL A 537 5.71 20.97 -17.80
N PHE A 538 4.50 20.75 -17.28
CA PHE A 538 3.33 20.43 -18.11
C PHE A 538 2.95 21.61 -19.03
N ALA A 539 3.02 22.86 -18.54
CA ALA A 539 2.78 24.04 -19.36
C ALA A 539 3.82 24.21 -20.49
N GLN A 540 5.08 23.91 -20.21
CA GLN A 540 6.20 23.98 -21.16
C GLN A 540 6.13 22.89 -22.24
N GLN A 541 5.35 21.82 -22.03
CA GLN A 541 5.01 20.85 -23.08
C GLN A 541 3.83 21.28 -23.96
N GLY A 542 3.26 22.48 -23.75
CA GLY A 542 2.23 23.09 -24.60
C GLY A 542 0.78 22.97 -24.09
N TYR A 543 0.58 22.56 -22.83
CA TYR A 543 -0.74 22.39 -22.22
C TYR A 543 -1.13 23.59 -21.35
N VAL A 544 -2.42 23.91 -21.26
CA VAL A 544 -2.95 24.66 -20.10
C VAL A 544 -3.10 23.69 -18.95
N VAL A 545 -2.54 24.03 -17.80
CA VAL A 545 -2.51 23.15 -16.62
C VAL A 545 -3.49 23.69 -15.59
N VAL A 546 -4.42 22.84 -15.18
CA VAL A 546 -5.41 23.12 -14.14
C VAL A 546 -5.11 22.25 -12.93
N THR A 547 -5.08 22.87 -11.76
CA THR A 547 -5.04 22.21 -10.46
C THR A 547 -6.21 22.70 -9.63
N ILE A 548 -6.79 21.82 -8.81
CA ILE A 548 -7.91 22.12 -7.91
C ILE A 548 -7.59 21.47 -6.55
N ASN A 549 -7.91 22.16 -5.47
CA ASN A 549 -7.81 21.67 -4.10
C ASN A 549 -9.23 21.39 -3.54
N PRO A 550 -9.82 20.21 -3.84
CA PRO A 550 -11.20 19.88 -3.49
C PRO A 550 -11.38 19.65 -1.98
N THR A 551 -12.63 19.45 -1.53
CA THR A 551 -12.93 18.98 -0.16
C THR A 551 -11.99 17.83 0.22
N GLY A 552 -11.41 17.88 1.42
CA GLY A 552 -10.33 17.01 1.86
C GLY A 552 -8.95 17.71 1.87
N SER A 553 -8.71 18.69 0.99
CA SER A 553 -7.40 19.36 0.94
C SER A 553 -7.05 20.08 2.25
N THR A 554 -5.76 20.11 2.59
CA THR A 554 -5.22 20.86 3.73
C THR A 554 -5.05 22.35 3.39
N THR A 555 -4.70 23.18 4.39
CA THR A 555 -4.55 24.66 4.31
C THR A 555 -5.84 25.49 4.24
N PHE A 556 -7.02 24.87 4.24
CA PHE A 556 -8.33 25.54 4.10
C PHE A 556 -9.21 25.50 5.38
N GLY A 557 -8.67 25.00 6.50
CA GLY A 557 -9.38 24.82 7.77
C GLY A 557 -9.82 23.37 7.99
N GLN A 558 -9.87 22.91 9.24
CA GLN A 558 -10.02 21.49 9.55
C GLN A 558 -11.40 20.96 9.13
N GLU A 559 -12.45 21.78 9.14
CA GLU A 559 -13.77 21.40 8.63
C GLU A 559 -13.75 21.05 7.12
N PHE A 560 -12.81 21.60 6.35
CA PHE A 560 -12.64 21.29 4.93
C PHE A 560 -11.83 20.00 4.72
N THR A 561 -10.86 19.72 5.60
CA THR A 561 -10.05 18.48 5.61
C THR A 561 -10.86 17.27 6.10
N ASP A 562 -11.48 17.35 7.28
CA ASP A 562 -12.35 16.29 7.84
C ASP A 562 -13.54 15.93 6.92
N ALA A 563 -13.97 16.86 6.08
CA ALA A 563 -15.17 16.70 5.24
C ALA A 563 -15.06 15.63 4.14
N ILE A 564 -13.89 14.99 3.94
CA ILE A 564 -13.73 13.86 3.01
C ILE A 564 -13.93 12.48 3.66
N ALA A 565 -13.84 12.36 4.99
CA ALA A 565 -14.01 11.09 5.68
C ALA A 565 -15.40 10.48 5.37
N GLU A 566 -15.42 9.18 5.05
CA GLU A 566 -16.57 8.41 4.55
C GLU A 566 -17.23 8.99 3.27
N ASP A 567 -16.54 9.91 2.57
CA ASP A 567 -17.07 10.69 1.44
C ASP A 567 -16.08 10.88 0.27
N TRP A 568 -15.02 10.05 0.19
CA TRP A 568 -13.98 10.07 -0.86
C TRP A 568 -14.53 10.33 -2.28
N GLY A 569 -15.42 9.48 -2.76
CA GLY A 569 -16.01 9.59 -4.11
C GLY A 569 -17.17 10.60 -4.23
N GLY A 570 -17.46 11.35 -3.18
CA GLY A 570 -18.61 12.25 -3.01
C GLY A 570 -18.25 13.72 -3.24
N ARG A 571 -18.23 14.52 -2.16
CA ARG A 571 -17.91 15.96 -2.20
C ARG A 571 -16.70 16.34 -3.06
N PRO A 572 -15.54 15.66 -2.99
CA PRO A 572 -14.37 16.05 -3.77
C PRO A 572 -14.60 16.00 -5.28
N PHE A 573 -15.46 15.11 -5.76
CA PHE A 573 -15.78 14.98 -7.19
C PHE A 573 -16.86 15.97 -7.65
N GLU A 574 -17.73 16.41 -6.74
CA GLU A 574 -18.56 17.57 -7.00
C GLU A 574 -17.70 18.85 -7.15
N ASP A 575 -16.67 19.01 -6.33
CA ASP A 575 -15.70 20.11 -6.42
C ASP A 575 -14.89 20.05 -7.72
N LEU A 576 -14.26 18.90 -8.04
CA LEU A 576 -13.52 18.72 -9.29
C LEU A 576 -14.40 18.99 -10.51
N ARG A 577 -15.67 18.54 -10.51
CA ARG A 577 -16.62 18.78 -11.62
C ARG A 577 -17.05 20.24 -11.71
N LYS A 578 -17.30 20.91 -10.58
CA LYS A 578 -17.67 22.35 -10.54
C LYS A 578 -16.50 23.24 -10.95
N GLY A 579 -15.29 22.96 -10.48
CA GLY A 579 -14.07 23.68 -10.84
C GLY A 579 -13.66 23.46 -12.29
N TRP A 580 -13.76 22.22 -12.80
CA TRP A 580 -13.56 21.93 -14.21
C TRP A 580 -14.52 22.70 -15.11
N LYS A 581 -15.81 22.70 -14.77
CA LYS A 581 -16.81 23.52 -15.49
C LYS A 581 -16.50 25.01 -15.38
N HIS A 582 -16.15 25.52 -14.20
CA HIS A 582 -15.77 26.92 -14.02
C HIS A 582 -14.60 27.32 -14.93
N VAL A 583 -13.57 26.48 -15.07
CA VAL A 583 -12.46 26.74 -15.98
C VAL A 583 -12.93 26.74 -17.45
N LEU A 584 -13.69 25.73 -17.88
CA LEU A 584 -14.22 25.65 -19.25
C LEU A 584 -15.16 26.82 -19.62
N ASP A 585 -15.90 27.36 -18.65
CA ASP A 585 -16.83 28.48 -18.86
C ASP A 585 -16.15 29.86 -18.92
N ASN A 586 -14.99 30.04 -18.25
CA ASN A 586 -14.39 31.37 -18.02
C ASN A 586 -13.03 31.61 -18.70
N TYR A 587 -12.33 30.56 -19.16
CA TYR A 587 -11.00 30.68 -19.77
C TYR A 587 -11.04 30.36 -21.26
N GLU A 588 -11.12 31.42 -22.10
CA GLU A 588 -11.28 31.31 -23.55
C GLU A 588 -10.19 30.46 -24.22
N GLU A 589 -8.98 30.48 -23.68
CA GLU A 589 -7.80 29.75 -24.15
C GLU A 589 -7.86 28.22 -23.94
N VAL A 590 -8.79 27.73 -23.12
CA VAL A 590 -8.87 26.29 -22.78
C VAL A 590 -9.61 25.50 -23.85
N ASP A 591 -8.99 24.45 -24.37
CA ASP A 591 -9.60 23.53 -25.33
C ASP A 591 -10.25 22.33 -24.65
N GLY A 592 -11.53 22.46 -24.29
CA GLY A 592 -12.31 21.37 -23.68
C GLY A 592 -12.47 20.12 -24.56
N ASP A 593 -12.19 20.19 -25.87
CA ASP A 593 -12.14 19.03 -26.77
C ASP A 593 -10.74 18.42 -26.93
N ARG A 594 -9.72 19.04 -26.34
CA ARG A 594 -8.36 18.49 -26.19
C ARG A 594 -7.97 18.40 -24.72
N ALA A 595 -8.88 17.85 -23.92
CA ALA A 595 -8.71 17.66 -22.49
C ALA A 595 -8.11 16.28 -22.12
N VAL A 596 -7.28 16.25 -21.08
CA VAL A 596 -6.72 15.04 -20.44
C VAL A 596 -6.65 15.23 -18.92
N ALA A 597 -6.45 14.15 -18.16
CA ALA A 597 -6.23 14.24 -16.70
C ALA A 597 -5.16 13.27 -16.20
N ALA A 598 -4.54 13.62 -15.07
CA ALA A 598 -3.56 12.78 -14.37
C ALA A 598 -3.60 12.98 -12.86
N GLY A 599 -3.23 11.94 -12.10
CA GLY A 599 -3.04 12.02 -10.65
C GLY A 599 -2.25 10.84 -10.08
N ALA A 600 -1.76 11.01 -8.85
CA ALA A 600 -1.05 10.00 -8.07
C ALA A 600 -1.75 9.69 -6.74
N SER A 601 -1.58 8.48 -6.18
CA SER A 601 -2.14 8.12 -4.86
C SER A 601 -3.68 8.25 -4.86
N TRP A 602 -4.27 9.00 -3.94
CA TRP A 602 -5.70 9.37 -4.02
C TRP A 602 -6.08 10.05 -5.36
N GLY A 603 -5.18 10.82 -5.96
CA GLY A 603 -5.37 11.36 -7.31
C GLY A 603 -5.40 10.29 -8.41
N GLY A 604 -4.71 9.16 -8.20
CA GLY A 604 -4.80 7.98 -9.06
C GLY A 604 -6.12 7.22 -8.87
N TYR A 605 -6.55 7.06 -7.62
CA TYR A 605 -7.93 6.64 -7.28
C TYR A 605 -8.97 7.55 -7.96
N ALA A 606 -8.77 8.86 -7.95
CA ALA A 606 -9.67 9.83 -8.57
C ALA A 606 -9.74 9.67 -10.10
N ILE A 607 -8.63 9.29 -10.74
CA ILE A 607 -8.63 8.93 -12.16
C ILE A 607 -9.46 7.66 -12.41
N ASN A 608 -9.35 6.63 -11.57
CA ASN A 608 -10.18 5.42 -11.64
C ASN A 608 -11.68 5.71 -11.35
N TRP A 609 -11.98 6.67 -10.47
CA TRP A 609 -13.35 7.07 -10.15
C TRP A 609 -13.98 7.98 -11.24
N ILE A 610 -13.19 8.85 -11.89
CA ILE A 610 -13.60 9.60 -13.09
C ILE A 610 -13.88 8.65 -14.26
N GLN A 611 -12.99 7.68 -14.49
CA GLN A 611 -13.19 6.60 -15.47
C GLN A 611 -14.47 5.79 -15.19
N SER A 612 -14.85 5.66 -13.91
CA SER A 612 -16.08 4.99 -13.48
C SER A 612 -17.36 5.80 -13.75
N HIS A 613 -17.27 7.09 -14.07
CA HIS A 613 -18.42 7.99 -14.25
C HIS A 613 -18.39 8.76 -15.58
N PRO A 614 -18.48 8.07 -16.74
CA PRO A 614 -18.56 8.73 -18.04
C PRO A 614 -19.76 9.69 -18.15
N GLU A 615 -20.83 9.48 -17.39
CA GLU A 615 -21.99 10.37 -17.32
C GLU A 615 -21.69 11.77 -16.75
N TRP A 616 -20.55 11.96 -16.06
CA TRP A 616 -20.10 13.29 -15.63
C TRP A 616 -19.50 14.12 -16.77
N ASN A 617 -19.23 13.49 -17.92
CA ASN A 617 -18.84 14.14 -19.18
C ASN A 617 -17.73 15.20 -19.05
N PHE A 618 -16.64 14.87 -18.36
CA PHE A 618 -15.43 15.71 -18.30
C PHE A 618 -14.76 15.92 -19.68
N ASN A 619 -15.15 15.13 -20.69
CA ASN A 619 -14.65 15.15 -22.07
C ASN A 619 -13.15 14.79 -22.24
N PHE A 620 -12.52 14.22 -21.20
CA PHE A 620 -11.13 13.75 -21.27
C PHE A 620 -10.94 12.68 -22.35
N LYS A 621 -9.94 12.89 -23.22
CA LYS A 621 -9.56 11.95 -24.29
C LYS A 621 -8.50 10.93 -23.82
N ALA A 622 -7.80 11.23 -22.72
CA ALA A 622 -6.86 10.33 -22.08
C ALA A 622 -6.74 10.59 -20.57
N LEU A 623 -6.40 9.53 -19.84
CA LEU A 623 -6.16 9.52 -18.40
C LEU A 623 -4.78 8.94 -18.07
N VAL A 624 -4.21 9.34 -16.93
CA VAL A 624 -2.99 8.77 -16.34
C VAL A 624 -3.22 8.48 -14.85
N CYS A 625 -3.17 7.22 -14.46
CA CYS A 625 -3.19 6.77 -13.08
C CYS A 625 -1.77 6.37 -12.66
N HIS A 626 -1.20 7.06 -11.67
CA HIS A 626 0.07 6.73 -11.03
C HIS A 626 -0.24 6.20 -9.63
N ASP A 627 0.23 5.02 -9.25
CA ASP A 627 0.09 4.43 -7.90
C ASP A 627 -1.30 4.71 -7.29
N GLY A 628 -2.38 4.12 -7.83
CA GLY A 628 -3.76 4.54 -7.51
C GLY A 628 -4.69 3.39 -7.17
N VAL A 629 -5.49 3.56 -6.10
CA VAL A 629 -6.44 2.54 -5.60
C VAL A 629 -7.43 2.13 -6.69
N PHE A 630 -7.59 0.83 -6.87
CA PHE A 630 -8.57 0.20 -7.75
C PHE A 630 -9.70 -0.47 -6.97
N ASP A 631 -9.38 -1.14 -5.86
CA ASP A 631 -10.34 -1.75 -4.95
C ASP A 631 -10.17 -1.19 -3.53
N THR A 632 -11.07 -0.30 -3.12
CA THR A 632 -11.06 0.34 -1.79
C THR A 632 -11.21 -0.66 -0.64
N VAL A 633 -11.86 -1.81 -0.86
CA VAL A 633 -12.04 -2.82 0.19
C VAL A 633 -10.76 -3.65 0.36
N TYR A 634 -10.12 -4.04 -0.74
CA TYR A 634 -8.82 -4.72 -0.72
C TYR A 634 -7.73 -3.83 -0.10
N ASN A 635 -7.77 -2.53 -0.42
CA ASN A 635 -6.78 -1.56 0.03
C ASN A 635 -6.61 -1.55 1.55
N GLY A 636 -7.71 -1.58 2.32
CA GLY A 636 -7.70 -1.63 3.78
C GLY A 636 -7.14 -2.91 4.42
N PHE A 637 -6.81 -3.93 3.61
CA PHE A 637 -6.06 -5.12 4.05
C PHE A 637 -4.60 -5.13 3.54
N ALA A 638 -4.31 -4.39 2.47
CA ALA A 638 -3.03 -4.43 1.76
C ALA A 638 -2.10 -3.25 2.06
N THR A 639 -2.66 -2.11 2.47
CA THR A 639 -1.90 -0.94 2.92
C THR A 639 -1.20 -1.23 4.26
N ASP A 640 -0.09 -0.55 4.51
CA ASP A 640 0.72 -0.67 5.72
C ASP A 640 0.23 0.23 6.87
N GLU A 641 -0.12 1.48 6.58
CA GLU A 641 -0.65 2.47 7.52
C GLU A 641 -2.18 2.28 7.71
N LEU A 642 -2.58 1.25 8.47
CA LEU A 642 -3.99 0.87 8.65
C LEU A 642 -4.83 1.93 9.39
N TYR A 643 -4.23 2.78 10.23
CA TYR A 643 -4.92 3.88 10.92
C TYR A 643 -5.61 4.84 9.93
N PHE A 644 -4.94 5.17 8.82
CA PHE A 644 -5.47 6.06 7.78
C PHE A 644 -6.75 5.48 7.18
N PHE A 645 -6.74 4.20 6.80
CA PHE A 645 -7.93 3.51 6.29
C PHE A 645 -9.05 3.48 7.33
N ASN A 646 -8.72 3.15 8.59
CA ASN A 646 -9.69 3.08 9.68
C ASN A 646 -10.36 4.44 9.96
N HIS A 647 -9.66 5.56 9.76
CA HIS A 647 -10.26 6.88 9.85
C HIS A 647 -11.14 7.19 8.63
N ASP A 648 -10.56 7.20 7.43
CA ASP A 648 -11.20 7.73 6.22
C ASP A 648 -12.39 6.89 5.73
N PHE A 649 -12.49 5.62 6.15
CA PHE A 649 -13.65 4.76 5.93
C PHE A 649 -14.46 4.47 7.22
N GLY A 650 -14.12 5.09 8.36
CA GLY A 650 -14.88 4.97 9.61
C GLY A 650 -14.80 3.60 10.31
N GLY A 651 -13.86 2.75 9.92
CA GLY A 651 -13.51 1.49 10.58
C GLY A 651 -12.76 0.52 9.64
N PRO A 652 -12.23 -0.60 10.17
CA PRO A 652 -11.52 -1.59 9.36
C PRO A 652 -12.46 -2.27 8.34
N PRO A 653 -11.93 -2.84 7.24
CA PRO A 653 -12.72 -3.27 6.07
C PRO A 653 -13.63 -4.49 6.30
N TRP A 654 -13.51 -5.16 7.46
CA TRP A 654 -14.45 -6.19 7.92
C TRP A 654 -15.51 -5.65 8.89
N SER A 655 -15.35 -4.44 9.43
CA SER A 655 -16.37 -3.78 10.22
C SER A 655 -17.53 -3.34 9.30
N ARG A 656 -18.75 -3.31 9.83
CA ARG A 656 -19.93 -2.92 9.05
C ARG A 656 -19.78 -1.52 8.44
N ARG A 657 -19.34 -0.54 9.24
CA ARG A 657 -19.16 0.86 8.80
C ARG A 657 -18.04 0.99 7.78
N GLY A 658 -16.85 0.45 8.07
CA GLY A 658 -15.72 0.41 7.14
C GLY A 658 -16.08 -0.20 5.79
N ARG A 659 -16.80 -1.33 5.80
CA ARG A 659 -17.23 -1.99 4.57
C ARG A 659 -18.30 -1.20 3.81
N GLU A 660 -19.31 -0.67 4.49
CA GLU A 660 -20.36 0.16 3.87
C GLU A 660 -19.77 1.45 3.25
N ALA A 661 -18.80 2.09 3.91
CA ALA A 661 -18.12 3.28 3.41
C ALA A 661 -17.18 2.99 2.23
N ALA A 662 -16.39 1.90 2.29
CA ALA A 662 -15.47 1.53 1.22
C ALA A 662 -16.19 1.14 -0.07
N GLU A 663 -17.22 0.29 0.00
CA GLU A 663 -17.99 -0.19 -1.17
C GLU A 663 -18.73 0.95 -1.90
N LYS A 664 -19.23 1.94 -1.14
CA LYS A 664 -19.98 3.12 -1.62
C LYS A 664 -19.24 3.88 -2.73
N PHE A 665 -17.91 3.88 -2.71
CA PHE A 665 -17.07 4.60 -3.68
C PHE A 665 -15.96 3.75 -4.31
N ASN A 666 -16.20 2.45 -4.46
CA ASN A 666 -15.22 1.49 -4.95
C ASN A 666 -15.17 1.47 -6.51
N PRO A 667 -14.06 1.83 -7.18
CA PRO A 667 -13.99 1.86 -8.64
C PRO A 667 -14.22 0.50 -9.31
N VAL A 668 -13.82 -0.60 -8.66
CA VAL A 668 -14.02 -1.97 -9.17
C VAL A 668 -15.50 -2.26 -9.51
N ASN A 669 -16.43 -1.73 -8.70
CA ASN A 669 -17.87 -1.92 -8.85
C ASN A 669 -18.46 -1.24 -10.11
N ARG A 670 -17.66 -0.45 -10.84
CA ARG A 670 -18.08 0.30 -12.04
C ARG A 670 -17.18 0.11 -13.26
N VAL A 671 -16.30 -0.89 -13.24
CA VAL A 671 -15.42 -1.27 -14.37
C VAL A 671 -16.18 -1.47 -15.68
N SER A 672 -17.44 -1.90 -15.64
CA SER A 672 -18.35 -2.06 -16.79
C SER A 672 -18.71 -0.74 -17.51
N HIS A 673 -18.51 0.42 -16.89
CA HIS A 673 -18.81 1.74 -17.47
C HIS A 673 -17.59 2.43 -18.11
N TRP A 674 -16.38 1.99 -17.77
CA TRP A 674 -15.11 2.56 -18.25
C TRP A 674 -15.05 2.67 -19.79
N SER A 675 -14.38 3.68 -20.33
CA SER A 675 -14.26 3.85 -21.80
C SER A 675 -13.10 4.71 -22.27
N THR A 676 -12.53 5.58 -21.42
CA THR A 676 -11.46 6.50 -21.79
C THR A 676 -10.10 5.79 -21.82
N PRO A 677 -9.23 6.05 -22.82
CA PRO A 677 -7.86 5.55 -22.83
C PRO A 677 -7.06 5.93 -21.58
N GLN A 678 -6.40 4.96 -20.94
CA GLN A 678 -5.71 5.16 -19.66
C GLN A 678 -4.30 4.56 -19.62
N LEU A 679 -3.33 5.39 -19.23
CA LEU A 679 -1.98 4.98 -18.84
C LEU A 679 -1.97 4.65 -17.35
N ILE A 680 -1.24 3.60 -16.98
CA ILE A 680 -1.00 3.16 -15.62
C ILE A 680 0.51 3.22 -15.37
N ILE A 681 0.89 3.73 -14.23
CA ILE A 681 2.28 3.77 -13.76
C ILE A 681 2.29 3.24 -12.32
N HIS A 682 3.19 2.30 -12.00
CA HIS A 682 3.31 1.76 -10.64
C HIS A 682 4.78 1.51 -10.24
N GLY A 683 5.16 1.84 -9.01
CA GLY A 683 6.43 1.43 -8.39
C GLY A 683 6.34 0.07 -7.71
N SER A 684 7.22 -0.89 -8.02
CA SER A 684 7.13 -2.24 -7.43
C SER A 684 7.53 -2.32 -5.95
N ARG A 685 8.07 -1.23 -5.38
CA ARG A 685 8.26 -1.07 -3.94
C ARG A 685 7.21 -0.17 -3.28
N ASP A 686 6.11 0.15 -3.95
CA ASP A 686 5.00 0.83 -3.28
C ASP A 686 4.32 -0.13 -2.30
N TYR A 687 4.50 0.12 -1.01
CA TYR A 687 3.82 -0.59 0.08
C TYR A 687 2.67 0.20 0.70
N ARG A 688 2.52 1.49 0.35
CA ARG A 688 1.30 2.25 0.65
C ARG A 688 0.14 1.70 -0.19
N LEU A 689 0.37 1.53 -1.49
CA LEU A 689 -0.56 0.99 -2.48
C LEU A 689 0.14 -0.11 -3.31
N ALA A 690 -0.06 -1.38 -2.96
CA ALA A 690 0.65 -2.49 -3.61
C ALA A 690 0.43 -2.55 -5.15
N GLU A 691 1.48 -2.92 -5.91
CA GLU A 691 1.52 -3.05 -7.38
C GLU A 691 0.31 -3.81 -7.99
N THR A 692 -0.29 -4.72 -7.23
CA THR A 692 -1.55 -5.42 -7.54
C THR A 692 -2.70 -4.47 -7.94
N GLU A 693 -2.75 -3.25 -7.39
CA GLU A 693 -3.75 -2.23 -7.72
C GLU A 693 -3.60 -1.81 -9.20
N GLY A 694 -2.42 -1.31 -9.60
CA GLY A 694 -2.14 -0.88 -10.98
C GLY A 694 -2.21 -2.02 -12.01
N LEU A 695 -1.75 -3.22 -11.64
CA LEU A 695 -1.92 -4.43 -12.46
C LEU A 695 -3.41 -4.75 -12.69
N SER A 696 -4.26 -4.56 -11.68
CA SER A 696 -5.70 -4.80 -11.79
C SER A 696 -6.39 -3.76 -12.69
N VAL A 697 -6.05 -2.47 -12.57
CA VAL A 697 -6.51 -1.40 -13.48
C VAL A 697 -6.17 -1.74 -14.93
N PHE A 698 -4.91 -2.12 -15.22
CA PHE A 698 -4.46 -2.44 -16.57
C PHE A 698 -5.18 -3.68 -17.14
N ASN A 699 -5.31 -4.75 -16.33
CA ASN A 699 -6.00 -5.96 -16.75
C ASN A 699 -7.49 -5.72 -16.99
N ALA A 700 -8.16 -4.87 -16.19
CA ALA A 700 -9.54 -4.48 -16.40
C ALA A 700 -9.74 -3.75 -17.74
N LEU A 701 -8.90 -2.76 -18.03
CA LEU A 701 -8.93 -1.99 -19.29
C LEU A 701 -8.68 -2.89 -20.51
N GLN A 702 -7.64 -3.73 -20.47
CA GLN A 702 -7.32 -4.67 -21.55
C GLN A 702 -8.47 -5.66 -21.80
N SER A 703 -9.06 -6.21 -20.73
CA SER A 703 -10.18 -7.16 -20.82
C SER A 703 -11.45 -6.54 -21.40
N ARG A 704 -11.63 -5.23 -21.24
CA ARG A 704 -12.73 -4.46 -21.84
C ARG A 704 -12.40 -3.88 -23.22
N GLY A 705 -11.23 -4.17 -23.77
CA GLY A 705 -10.79 -3.65 -25.06
C GLY A 705 -10.50 -2.14 -25.06
N ILE A 706 -10.26 -1.53 -23.90
CA ILE A 706 -9.98 -0.10 -23.76
C ILE A 706 -8.48 0.13 -24.00
N PRO A 707 -8.08 1.09 -24.88
CA PRO A 707 -6.67 1.38 -25.15
C PRO A 707 -5.93 1.80 -23.87
N SER A 708 -4.99 0.98 -23.44
CA SER A 708 -4.24 1.20 -22.20
C SER A 708 -2.78 0.77 -22.32
N ARG A 709 -1.97 1.24 -21.37
CA ARG A 709 -0.54 0.94 -21.23
C ARG A 709 -0.19 0.90 -19.75
N ILE A 710 0.72 0.02 -19.36
CA ILE A 710 1.32 0.02 -18.03
C ILE A 710 2.82 0.31 -18.13
N VAL A 711 3.35 1.03 -17.14
CA VAL A 711 4.77 1.29 -16.92
C VAL A 711 5.08 0.90 -15.47
N ILE A 712 5.96 -0.07 -15.28
CA ILE A 712 6.40 -0.52 -13.95
C ILE A 712 7.83 -0.02 -13.73
N PHE A 713 8.11 0.47 -12.52
CA PHE A 713 9.45 0.82 -12.05
C PHE A 713 9.85 -0.13 -10.91
N PRO A 714 10.62 -1.22 -11.19
CA PRO A 714 10.91 -2.27 -10.20
C PRO A 714 11.74 -1.85 -8.99
N ASP A 715 12.36 -0.68 -9.06
CA ASP A 715 13.31 -0.17 -8.08
C ASP A 715 12.92 1.21 -7.51
N GLU A 716 11.69 1.68 -7.78
CA GLU A 716 11.05 2.87 -7.21
C GLU A 716 9.93 2.48 -6.23
N ASN A 717 9.52 3.42 -5.40
CA ASN A 717 8.45 3.26 -4.41
C ASN A 717 7.14 3.94 -4.85
N HIS A 718 6.30 4.37 -3.90
CA HIS A 718 5.10 5.19 -4.12
C HIS A 718 5.37 6.51 -4.88
N TRP A 719 6.64 6.86 -5.11
CA TRP A 719 7.08 7.92 -6.00
C TRP A 719 8.23 7.46 -6.90
N VAL A 720 8.26 7.97 -8.14
CA VAL A 720 9.41 7.82 -9.03
C VAL A 720 10.44 8.92 -8.74
N LEU A 721 11.55 8.56 -8.08
CA LEU A 721 12.52 9.50 -7.52
C LEU A 721 13.84 9.58 -8.30
N LYS A 722 14.28 8.51 -8.98
CA LYS A 722 15.60 8.50 -9.65
C LYS A 722 15.52 9.31 -10.95
N PRO A 723 16.45 10.23 -11.24
CA PRO A 723 16.33 11.15 -12.38
C PRO A 723 16.11 10.48 -13.75
N GLY A 724 16.76 9.34 -14.01
CA GLY A 724 16.53 8.56 -15.24
C GLY A 724 15.10 7.99 -15.34
N ASN A 725 14.59 7.43 -14.24
CA ASN A 725 13.22 6.91 -14.16
C ASN A 725 12.19 8.05 -14.21
N SER A 726 12.46 9.19 -13.56
CA SER A 726 11.61 10.38 -13.61
C SER A 726 11.55 11.01 -15.01
N LEU A 727 12.68 11.06 -15.73
CA LEU A 727 12.67 11.47 -17.14
C LEU A 727 11.86 10.49 -18.01
N LYS A 728 11.98 9.18 -17.76
CA LYS A 728 11.19 8.14 -18.43
C LYS A 728 9.69 8.22 -18.11
N TRP A 729 9.34 8.58 -16.87
CA TRP A 729 7.98 8.83 -16.41
C TRP A 729 7.34 9.98 -17.19
N HIS A 730 8.01 11.15 -17.20
CA HIS A 730 7.54 12.32 -17.95
C HIS A 730 7.40 12.01 -19.45
N TYR A 731 8.36 11.28 -20.03
CA TYR A 731 8.29 10.85 -21.44
C TYR A 731 7.02 10.03 -21.73
N GLU A 732 6.69 9.02 -20.92
CA GLU A 732 5.50 8.21 -21.16
C GLU A 732 4.18 8.96 -20.92
N VAL A 733 4.14 9.86 -19.93
CA VAL A 733 2.98 10.75 -19.68
C VAL A 733 2.73 11.67 -20.86
N PHE A 734 3.74 12.44 -21.31
CA PHE A 734 3.55 13.38 -22.41
C PHE A 734 3.35 12.70 -23.77
N ARG A 735 3.96 11.53 -23.99
CA ARG A 735 3.71 10.70 -25.19
C ARG A 735 2.29 10.14 -25.20
N TRP A 736 1.73 9.81 -24.03
CA TRP A 736 0.34 9.36 -23.91
C TRP A 736 -0.63 10.50 -24.20
N PHE A 737 -0.45 11.68 -23.62
CA PHE A 737 -1.29 12.84 -23.93
C PHE A 737 -1.22 13.26 -25.40
N ASP A 738 -0.01 13.35 -25.98
CA ASP A 738 0.17 13.69 -27.40
C ASP A 738 -0.56 12.72 -28.33
N GLN A 739 -0.56 11.42 -28.01
CA GLN A 739 -1.26 10.41 -28.78
C GLN A 739 -2.78 10.60 -28.84
N TRP A 740 -3.39 11.28 -27.87
CA TRP A 740 -4.86 11.41 -27.74
C TRP A 740 -5.42 12.81 -27.95
N VAL A 741 -4.62 13.87 -27.73
CA VAL A 741 -5.01 15.27 -27.98
C VAL A 741 -4.06 16.05 -28.89
N GLY A 742 -2.92 15.46 -29.24
CA GLY A 742 -1.82 16.13 -29.95
C GLY A 742 -1.19 17.26 -29.14
N THR A 743 -0.24 17.96 -29.76
CA THR A 743 0.15 19.31 -29.34
C THR A 743 -0.27 20.35 -30.35
N ASP A 744 -0.20 21.62 -29.95
CA ASP A 744 -0.31 22.72 -30.89
C ASP A 744 0.84 22.72 -31.92
N LYS A 745 0.59 23.26 -33.12
CA LYS A 745 1.55 23.31 -34.24
C LYS A 745 2.82 24.11 -33.94
N GLU A 746 2.78 25.10 -33.05
CA GLU A 746 4.00 25.79 -32.60
C GLU A 746 4.88 24.85 -31.77
N TYR A 747 4.27 24.04 -30.90
CA TYR A 747 4.97 23.06 -30.07
C TYR A 747 5.40 21.81 -30.85
N GLU A 748 4.63 21.37 -31.85
CA GLU A 748 5.13 20.44 -32.88
C GLU A 748 6.33 21.03 -33.63
N GLY A 749 6.28 22.32 -33.96
CA GLY A 749 7.40 23.04 -34.59
C GLY A 749 8.68 22.97 -33.75
N ILE A 750 8.58 23.20 -32.44
CA ILE A 750 9.72 23.12 -31.50
C ILE A 750 10.24 21.68 -31.40
N ARG A 751 9.36 20.67 -31.21
CA ARG A 751 9.76 19.24 -31.14
C ARG A 751 10.48 18.75 -32.40
N ASN A 752 10.13 19.29 -33.57
CA ASN A 752 10.75 18.94 -34.85
C ASN A 752 11.98 19.83 -35.19
N ALA A 753 12.28 20.87 -34.40
CA ALA A 753 13.35 21.82 -34.70
C ALA A 753 14.76 21.32 -34.38
N GLU A 754 14.93 20.24 -33.61
CA GLU A 754 16.28 19.68 -33.38
C GLU A 754 16.94 19.16 -34.67
N ASP A 755 16.15 18.65 -35.61
CA ASP A 755 16.62 18.24 -36.94
C ASP A 755 16.93 19.45 -37.86
N ARG A 756 16.67 20.67 -37.39
CA ARG A 756 16.91 21.95 -38.10
C ARG A 756 17.27 23.08 -37.14
N ALA A 757 18.56 23.18 -36.81
CA ALA A 757 19.11 24.33 -36.08
C ALA A 757 18.59 25.68 -36.62
N SER A 758 18.20 26.58 -35.71
CA SER A 758 17.59 27.89 -35.94
C SER A 758 16.14 27.91 -36.49
N VAL A 759 15.16 27.86 -35.57
CA VAL A 759 13.93 28.65 -35.67
C VAL A 759 13.97 29.71 -34.57
N ALA A 760 13.89 30.99 -34.92
CA ALA A 760 13.96 32.08 -33.95
C ALA A 760 12.56 32.39 -33.40
N ILE A 761 12.37 32.19 -32.09
CA ILE A 761 11.28 32.85 -31.36
C ILE A 761 11.59 34.35 -31.35
N ALA A 762 10.66 35.18 -31.81
CA ALA A 762 10.91 36.60 -32.05
C ALA A 762 11.05 37.38 -30.73
N PRO A 763 12.20 38.02 -30.45
CA PRO A 763 12.35 38.85 -29.26
C PRO A 763 11.61 40.19 -29.43
N VAL A 764 10.96 40.64 -28.36
CA VAL A 764 10.37 41.99 -28.30
C VAL A 764 11.50 43.03 -28.37
N MET A 765 11.38 44.01 -29.27
CA MET A 765 12.46 44.98 -29.51
C MET A 765 12.62 45.98 -28.36
N THR A 766 13.82 46.01 -27.78
CA THR A 766 14.42 47.22 -27.19
C THR A 766 15.79 47.48 -27.83
N THR A 767 16.06 48.73 -28.20
CA THR A 767 17.15 49.09 -29.12
C THR A 767 18.45 49.47 -28.40
N THR A 768 19.62 48.97 -28.83
CA THR A 768 20.65 49.76 -29.57
C THR A 768 21.99 49.01 -29.79
N THR A 769 22.71 49.38 -30.88
CA THR A 769 24.17 49.31 -31.13
C THR A 769 25.00 48.00 -31.00
N LYS A 770 25.63 47.61 -32.14
CA LYS A 770 26.85 46.76 -32.26
C LYS A 770 28.13 47.62 -32.17
N PRO A 771 29.33 47.10 -31.80
CA PRO A 771 30.28 46.40 -32.72
C PRO A 771 31.06 45.21 -32.05
N SER A 772 31.92 44.38 -32.66
CA SER A 772 32.26 44.04 -34.08
C SER A 772 33.21 42.82 -34.20
N GLN A 773 33.06 42.02 -35.28
CA GLN A 773 34.11 41.17 -35.93
C GLN A 773 34.67 39.95 -35.14
N LEU A 774 35.35 38.94 -35.73
CA LEU A 774 35.98 38.81 -37.07
C LEU A 774 35.75 37.41 -37.72
N ILE A 775 36.31 37.17 -38.92
CA ILE A 775 35.93 36.12 -39.91
C ILE A 775 37.08 35.14 -40.24
N LYS A 776 36.78 33.85 -40.49
CA LYS A 776 37.33 32.90 -41.54
C LYS A 776 37.00 31.42 -41.17
N GLY A 777 36.68 30.48 -42.08
CA GLY A 777 36.28 30.55 -43.51
C GLY A 777 36.53 29.23 -44.30
N PHE A 778 35.57 28.84 -45.19
CA PHE A 778 35.63 27.75 -46.22
C PHE A 778 35.72 26.27 -45.74
N VAL A 779 35.00 25.22 -46.24
CA VAL A 779 34.30 24.85 -47.52
C VAL A 779 35.28 24.40 -48.62
N PRO A 780 35.09 23.31 -49.43
CA PRO A 780 33.91 22.48 -49.79
C PRO A 780 33.95 21.00 -49.28
N GLU A 781 32.94 20.09 -49.37
CA GLU A 781 31.90 19.72 -50.40
C GLU A 781 32.45 18.75 -51.49
N THR A 782 31.86 17.57 -51.80
CA THR A 782 30.80 17.36 -52.84
C THR A 782 30.43 15.86 -53.11
N PHE A 783 29.15 15.57 -53.44
CA PHE A 783 28.61 14.63 -54.51
C PHE A 783 28.83 13.07 -54.45
N LEU A 784 28.00 12.16 -55.03
CA LEU A 784 26.56 12.12 -55.43
C LEU A 784 26.01 10.61 -55.58
N PRO A 785 25.17 10.08 -56.55
CA PRO A 785 24.08 9.13 -56.15
C PRO A 785 23.75 7.83 -56.98
N SER A 786 22.89 6.97 -56.39
CA SER A 786 21.72 6.21 -56.97
C SER A 786 21.80 5.18 -58.14
N CYS A 787 21.10 4.01 -57.97
CA CYS A 787 20.16 3.29 -58.89
C CYS A 787 19.53 2.07 -58.13
N LEU A 788 18.23 1.70 -58.22
CA LEU A 788 17.46 0.96 -59.26
C LEU A 788 18.04 -0.44 -59.67
N SER A 789 17.30 -1.56 -59.87
CA SER A 789 15.94 -2.03 -59.47
C SER A 789 15.58 -3.43 -60.09
N LEU A 790 14.54 -4.12 -59.55
CA LEU A 790 13.50 -4.93 -60.27
C LEU A 790 13.62 -6.48 -60.47
N LEU A 791 12.45 -7.14 -60.69
CA LEU A 791 12.12 -8.51 -61.22
C LEU A 791 12.19 -9.73 -60.23
N LEU A 792 11.41 -10.85 -60.27
CA LEU A 792 10.15 -11.41 -60.91
C LEU A 792 9.84 -12.79 -60.19
N SER A 793 8.71 -13.55 -60.25
CA SER A 793 7.26 -13.38 -60.60
C SER A 793 6.44 -14.71 -60.53
N VAL A 794 5.10 -14.68 -60.24
CA VAL A 794 4.05 -15.70 -60.60
C VAL A 794 4.16 -17.07 -59.85
N ALA A 795 3.18 -17.98 -59.60
CA ALA A 795 1.78 -18.33 -60.04
C ALA A 795 1.00 -19.05 -58.87
N HIS A 796 -0.23 -19.63 -58.94
CA HIS A 796 -1.52 -19.38 -59.63
C HIS A 796 -2.65 -20.37 -59.14
N TYR A 797 -3.91 -19.91 -59.06
CA TYR A 797 -5.23 -20.64 -59.07
C TYR A 797 -5.59 -21.67 -57.93
N CYS A 798 -6.79 -21.77 -57.30
CA CYS A 798 -8.24 -21.48 -57.57
C CYS A 798 -9.04 -22.72 -58.10
N VAL A 799 -10.34 -23.02 -57.76
CA VAL A 799 -11.45 -22.33 -57.04
C VAL A 799 -12.58 -23.32 -56.57
N ALA A 800 -13.64 -22.86 -55.85
CA ALA A 800 -15.06 -23.36 -55.79
C ALA A 800 -15.74 -23.66 -54.40
N ASN A 801 -17.08 -23.80 -54.39
CA ASN A 801 -18.09 -23.78 -53.29
C ASN A 801 -19.43 -24.45 -53.83
N PRO A 802 -20.67 -24.48 -53.22
CA PRO A 802 -21.21 -24.49 -51.83
C PRO A 802 -22.38 -25.53 -51.54
N ALA A 803 -23.02 -25.47 -50.34
CA ALA A 803 -24.44 -25.84 -50.00
C ALA A 803 -24.87 -27.35 -49.87
N HIS A 804 -26.05 -27.81 -49.36
CA HIS A 804 -27.34 -27.20 -48.91
C HIS A 804 -28.27 -28.18 -48.08
N LEU A 805 -29.33 -27.66 -47.38
CA LEU A 805 -30.59 -28.33 -46.86
C LEU A 805 -30.52 -29.47 -45.77
N SER A 806 -31.58 -29.90 -45.02
CA SER A 806 -32.78 -29.28 -44.36
C SER A 806 -33.72 -30.32 -43.67
N CYS A 807 -34.65 -29.90 -42.78
CA CYS A 807 -35.95 -30.58 -42.40
C CYS A 807 -35.90 -31.85 -41.49
N HIS A 808 -36.91 -32.26 -40.66
CA HIS A 808 -38.10 -31.62 -40.01
C HIS A 808 -38.76 -32.58 -38.96
N LEU A 809 -39.82 -32.09 -38.24
CA LEU A 809 -40.94 -32.80 -37.54
C LEU A 809 -40.79 -33.44 -36.12
N SER A 810 -41.77 -33.10 -35.26
CA SER A 810 -42.27 -33.85 -34.07
C SER A 810 -43.61 -34.56 -34.42
N PRO A 811 -44.23 -35.43 -33.58
CA PRO A 811 -45.25 -34.94 -32.61
C PRO A 811 -45.56 -35.83 -31.35
N LEU A 812 -46.39 -35.30 -30.42
CA LEU A 812 -47.53 -35.89 -29.61
C LEU A 812 -47.50 -37.41 -29.23
N THR A 813 -47.94 -37.95 -28.08
CA THR A 813 -48.81 -37.57 -26.90
C THR A 813 -48.61 -38.64 -25.78
N THR A 814 -49.26 -38.78 -24.60
CA THR A 814 -50.49 -38.24 -23.94
C THR A 814 -50.39 -38.31 -22.39
N THR A 815 -51.44 -37.93 -21.64
CA THR A 815 -51.54 -37.89 -20.15
C THR A 815 -52.03 -39.17 -19.44
N MET A 816 -51.67 -39.36 -18.15
CA MET A 816 -52.63 -39.31 -17.00
C MET A 816 -51.94 -39.30 -15.61
N GLN A 817 -52.71 -39.00 -14.55
CA GLN A 817 -52.25 -38.59 -13.20
C GLN A 817 -52.36 -39.72 -12.15
N THR A 818 -51.67 -39.59 -11.01
CA THR A 818 -52.30 -39.58 -9.65
C THR A 818 -51.34 -39.15 -8.53
N ALA A 819 -51.93 -38.56 -7.47
CA ALA A 819 -51.40 -38.34 -6.12
C ALA A 819 -50.19 -37.39 -5.93
N GLU A 820 -50.41 -36.29 -5.21
CA GLU A 820 -49.40 -35.29 -4.83
C GLU A 820 -48.92 -35.47 -3.38
N VAL A 821 -47.61 -35.35 -3.18
CA VAL A 821 -46.98 -34.89 -1.94
C VAL A 821 -46.23 -33.60 -2.32
N PRO A 822 -46.32 -32.50 -1.56
CA PRO A 822 -45.74 -31.22 -1.98
C PRO A 822 -44.21 -31.33 -2.09
N PRO A 823 -43.61 -31.02 -3.26
CA PRO A 823 -42.17 -31.09 -3.41
C PRO A 823 -41.49 -29.98 -2.59
N LEU A 824 -40.51 -30.35 -1.79
CA LEU A 824 -39.60 -29.39 -1.12
C LEU A 824 -38.67 -28.77 -2.18
N SER A 825 -39.15 -27.76 -2.89
CA SER A 825 -38.33 -26.95 -3.80
C SER A 825 -37.19 -26.29 -3.02
N PRO A 826 -35.90 -26.57 -3.33
CA PRO A 826 -34.79 -25.85 -2.72
C PRO A 826 -34.83 -24.38 -3.14
N SER A 827 -34.85 -23.46 -2.19
CA SER A 827 -34.80 -22.02 -2.44
C SER A 827 -33.38 -21.55 -2.75
N PHE A 828 -32.74 -22.16 -3.75
CA PHE A 828 -31.55 -21.63 -4.41
C PHE A 828 -31.99 -20.70 -5.54
N GLU A 829 -31.42 -19.50 -5.64
CA GLU A 829 -31.39 -18.79 -6.92
C GLU A 829 -30.35 -19.46 -7.84
N PRO A 830 -30.75 -20.00 -9.01
CA PRO A 830 -29.83 -20.66 -9.94
C PRO A 830 -29.04 -19.60 -10.73
N ASN A 831 -28.07 -18.97 -10.07
CA ASN A 831 -27.25 -17.89 -10.65
C ASN A 831 -26.03 -18.42 -11.46
N ASP A 832 -25.85 -19.74 -11.49
CA ASP A 832 -25.02 -20.43 -12.49
C ASP A 832 -25.97 -21.08 -13.52
N SER A 833 -26.04 -20.51 -14.72
CA SER A 833 -26.82 -21.09 -15.83
C SER A 833 -26.23 -22.46 -16.22
N PRO A 834 -27.04 -23.49 -16.54
CA PRO A 834 -26.52 -24.78 -17.03
C PRO A 834 -25.69 -24.68 -18.33
N ASP A 835 -25.70 -23.53 -19.00
CA ASP A 835 -24.85 -23.23 -20.16
C ASP A 835 -23.39 -22.80 -19.81
N THR A 836 -23.06 -22.54 -18.53
CA THR A 836 -21.68 -22.15 -18.12
C THR A 836 -20.86 -23.29 -17.52
N ILE A 837 -21.48 -24.44 -17.20
CA ILE A 837 -20.80 -25.58 -16.60
C ILE A 837 -20.20 -26.47 -17.70
N ASP A 838 -18.86 -26.55 -17.73
CA ASP A 838 -18.10 -27.36 -18.68
C ASP A 838 -18.17 -28.87 -18.35
N TYR A 839 -19.29 -29.49 -18.68
CA TYR A 839 -19.56 -30.92 -18.49
C TYR A 839 -18.61 -31.87 -19.27
N THR A 840 -17.67 -31.36 -20.07
CA THR A 840 -16.58 -32.17 -20.64
C THR A 840 -15.54 -32.58 -19.58
N GLN A 841 -15.51 -31.88 -18.44
CA GLN A 841 -14.61 -32.21 -17.34
C GLN A 841 -15.02 -33.51 -16.61
N ASN A 842 -14.04 -34.15 -15.99
CA ASN A 842 -14.22 -35.28 -15.09
C ASN A 842 -15.10 -34.89 -13.88
N ILE A 843 -16.00 -35.78 -13.44
CA ILE A 843 -16.96 -35.48 -12.35
C ILE A 843 -16.27 -35.01 -11.05
N SER A 844 -15.13 -35.59 -10.67
CA SER A 844 -14.40 -35.16 -9.47
C SER A 844 -13.86 -33.72 -9.55
N THR A 845 -13.61 -33.21 -10.76
CA THR A 845 -13.29 -31.80 -11.01
C THR A 845 -14.56 -30.95 -10.98
N LEU A 846 -15.63 -31.37 -11.67
CA LEU A 846 -16.92 -30.68 -11.73
C LEU A 846 -17.53 -30.45 -10.34
N LEU A 847 -17.57 -31.48 -9.50
CA LEU A 847 -18.07 -31.33 -8.13
C LEU A 847 -17.21 -30.34 -7.34
N ARG A 848 -15.87 -30.39 -7.49
CA ARG A 848 -14.94 -29.50 -6.80
C ARG A 848 -15.08 -28.04 -7.23
N THR A 849 -15.41 -27.77 -8.50
CA THR A 849 -15.57 -26.40 -9.02
C THR A 849 -16.97 -25.86 -8.73
N SER A 850 -18.02 -26.61 -9.07
CA SER A 850 -19.43 -26.19 -8.86
C SER A 850 -19.77 -26.00 -7.38
N THR A 851 -19.43 -26.96 -6.52
CA THR A 851 -19.76 -26.86 -5.09
C THR A 851 -18.89 -25.86 -4.32
N LYS A 852 -17.91 -25.21 -4.95
CA LYS A 852 -16.97 -24.28 -4.28
C LYS A 852 -17.69 -23.18 -3.49
N ARG A 853 -18.82 -22.65 -4.00
CA ARG A 853 -19.62 -21.64 -3.28
C ARG A 853 -20.29 -22.23 -2.04
N ALA A 854 -20.94 -23.40 -2.17
CA ALA A 854 -21.62 -24.07 -1.07
C ALA A 854 -20.64 -24.56 0.02
N HIS A 855 -19.51 -25.16 -0.39
CA HIS A 855 -18.40 -25.52 0.49
C HIS A 855 -17.88 -24.31 1.28
N ASN A 856 -17.67 -23.17 0.60
CA ASN A 856 -17.22 -21.95 1.27
C ASN A 856 -18.26 -21.41 2.27
N ALA A 857 -19.55 -21.46 1.97
CA ALA A 857 -20.60 -21.05 2.91
C ALA A 857 -20.60 -21.92 4.17
N VAL A 858 -20.45 -23.24 4.02
CA VAL A 858 -20.35 -24.19 5.15
C VAL A 858 -19.08 -23.95 5.98
N HIS A 859 -17.94 -23.67 5.34
CA HIS A 859 -16.66 -23.39 6.01
C HIS A 859 -16.69 -22.10 6.88
N HIS A 860 -17.45 -21.09 6.48
CA HIS A 860 -17.57 -19.82 7.22
C HIS A 860 -18.72 -19.80 8.24
N SER A 861 -19.39 -20.94 8.47
CA SER A 861 -20.38 -21.06 9.53
C SER A 861 -19.75 -20.97 10.93
N GLU A 862 -20.51 -20.44 11.90
CA GLU A 862 -20.05 -20.27 13.28
C GLU A 862 -19.57 -21.60 13.91
N LEU A 863 -20.31 -22.68 13.65
CA LEU A 863 -20.00 -24.02 14.16
C LEU A 863 -18.71 -24.60 13.54
N ALA A 864 -18.50 -24.43 12.23
CA ALA A 864 -17.25 -24.83 11.59
C ALA A 864 -16.05 -24.04 12.16
N GLY A 865 -16.23 -22.75 12.43
CA GLY A 865 -15.24 -21.93 13.13
C GLY A 865 -14.88 -22.47 14.52
N LYS A 866 -15.89 -22.78 15.34
CA LYS A 866 -15.71 -23.36 16.69
C LYS A 866 -15.00 -24.72 16.64
N LEU A 867 -15.38 -25.61 15.71
CA LEU A 867 -14.73 -26.90 15.47
C LEU A 867 -13.24 -26.76 15.05
N LEU A 868 -12.93 -25.80 14.17
CA LEU A 868 -11.57 -25.58 13.67
C LEU A 868 -10.64 -24.85 14.65
N ARG A 869 -11.18 -24.13 15.64
CA ARG A 869 -10.40 -23.51 16.72
C ARG A 869 -10.28 -24.38 17.98
N GLY A 870 -11.21 -25.33 18.18
CA GLY A 870 -11.25 -26.17 19.39
C GLY A 870 -12.17 -25.62 20.49
N GLU A 871 -13.08 -24.71 20.14
CA GLU A 871 -13.95 -23.96 21.07
C GLU A 871 -15.31 -24.61 21.30
N LEU A 872 -15.68 -25.64 20.53
CA LEU A 872 -16.97 -26.29 20.68
C LEU A 872 -17.04 -27.03 22.03
N PRO A 873 -18.04 -26.82 22.90
CA PRO A 873 -18.16 -27.56 24.14
C PRO A 873 -18.37 -29.07 23.91
N LYS A 874 -17.85 -29.92 24.80
CA LYS A 874 -17.85 -31.38 24.61
C LYS A 874 -19.25 -31.98 24.41
N ASN A 875 -20.27 -31.44 25.10
CA ASN A 875 -21.67 -31.84 24.93
C ASN A 875 -22.25 -31.42 23.58
N GLU A 876 -21.93 -30.21 23.08
CA GLU A 876 -22.32 -29.79 21.73
C GLU A 876 -21.66 -30.65 20.65
N TYR A 877 -20.38 -31.03 20.86
CA TYR A 877 -19.66 -31.93 19.97
C TYR A 877 -20.24 -33.35 19.97
N ILE A 878 -20.56 -33.92 21.15
CA ILE A 878 -21.26 -35.21 21.25
C ILE A 878 -22.60 -35.16 20.52
N TYR A 879 -23.40 -34.11 20.72
CA TYR A 879 -24.67 -33.94 20.02
C TYR A 879 -24.49 -33.84 18.50
N PHE A 880 -23.51 -33.04 18.04
CA PHE A 880 -23.12 -32.98 16.63
C PHE A 880 -22.73 -34.35 16.08
N MET A 881 -21.94 -35.15 16.82
CA MET A 881 -21.59 -36.51 16.41
C MET A 881 -22.82 -37.43 16.34
N MET A 882 -23.84 -37.27 17.20
CA MET A 882 -25.12 -38.00 17.06
C MET A 882 -25.88 -37.62 15.78
N LEU A 883 -25.87 -36.33 15.39
CA LEU A 883 -26.43 -35.89 14.10
C LEU A 883 -25.63 -36.47 12.92
N LEU A 884 -24.29 -36.48 13.02
CA LEU A 884 -23.43 -37.13 12.02
C LEU A 884 -23.77 -38.62 11.92
N TRP A 885 -23.79 -39.36 13.03
CA TRP A 885 -24.06 -40.80 13.06
C TRP A 885 -25.33 -41.16 12.30
N ARG A 886 -26.43 -40.42 12.51
CA ARG A 886 -27.69 -40.62 11.78
C ARG A 886 -27.55 -40.42 10.27
N VAL A 887 -26.77 -39.43 9.82
CA VAL A 887 -26.54 -39.17 8.39
C VAL A 887 -25.60 -40.21 7.77
N TYR A 888 -24.50 -40.57 8.44
CA TYR A 888 -23.57 -41.58 7.93
C TYR A 888 -24.21 -42.97 7.89
N ASN A 889 -25.00 -43.35 8.90
CA ASN A 889 -25.74 -44.62 8.88
C ASN A 889 -26.68 -44.71 7.66
N ALA A 890 -27.47 -43.66 7.37
CA ALA A 890 -28.36 -43.62 6.22
C ALA A 890 -27.62 -43.64 4.87
N ILE A 891 -26.47 -42.95 4.76
CA ILE A 891 -25.60 -43.02 3.56
C ILE A 891 -25.03 -44.44 3.41
N GLU A 892 -24.50 -45.04 4.48
CA GLU A 892 -23.81 -46.33 4.43
C GLU A 892 -24.77 -47.51 4.19
N GLU A 893 -25.98 -47.50 4.77
CA GLU A 893 -27.04 -48.47 4.45
C GLU A 893 -27.49 -48.37 2.98
N GLY A 894 -27.60 -47.15 2.44
CA GLY A 894 -27.90 -46.93 1.03
C GLY A 894 -26.78 -47.41 0.09
N LEU A 895 -25.53 -47.14 0.44
CA LEU A 895 -24.36 -47.58 -0.31
C LEU A 895 -24.16 -49.11 -0.28
N GLU A 896 -24.45 -49.78 0.85
CA GLU A 896 -24.47 -51.24 0.96
C GLU A 896 -25.59 -51.84 0.09
N THR A 897 -26.81 -51.30 0.21
CA THR A 897 -27.99 -51.74 -0.55
C THR A 897 -27.78 -51.66 -2.06
N HIS A 898 -27.06 -50.63 -2.54
CA HIS A 898 -26.75 -50.41 -3.96
C HIS A 898 -25.27 -50.62 -4.29
N SER A 899 -24.55 -51.44 -3.50
CA SER A 899 -23.11 -51.71 -3.66
C SER A 899 -22.72 -52.25 -5.04
N THR A 900 -23.66 -52.85 -5.77
CA THR A 900 -23.47 -53.35 -7.14
C THR A 900 -23.90 -52.36 -8.25
N ASN A 901 -24.34 -51.14 -7.92
CA ASN A 901 -24.63 -50.11 -8.93
C ASN A 901 -23.31 -49.68 -9.60
N PRO A 902 -23.20 -49.68 -10.95
CA PRO A 902 -21.98 -49.28 -11.68
C PRO A 902 -21.41 -47.90 -11.30
N VAL A 903 -22.25 -46.96 -10.88
CA VAL A 903 -21.85 -45.60 -10.48
C VAL A 903 -21.27 -45.56 -9.05
N LEU A 904 -21.71 -46.46 -8.18
CA LEU A 904 -21.29 -46.53 -6.78
C LEU A 904 -20.10 -47.50 -6.59
N ALA A 905 -20.16 -48.67 -7.21
CA ALA A 905 -19.25 -49.79 -6.99
C ALA A 905 -17.74 -49.44 -7.09
N PRO A 906 -17.26 -48.61 -8.04
CA PRO A 906 -15.83 -48.24 -8.12
C PRO A 906 -15.32 -47.41 -6.93
N THR A 907 -16.23 -46.83 -6.13
CA THR A 907 -15.92 -46.13 -4.87
C THR A 907 -16.30 -46.90 -3.62
N TYR A 908 -17.07 -47.98 -3.76
CA TYR A 908 -17.64 -48.72 -2.64
C TYR A 908 -16.58 -49.59 -1.94
N ARG A 909 -16.10 -49.14 -0.78
CA ARG A 909 -15.14 -49.87 0.06
C ARG A 909 -15.40 -49.59 1.55
N PRO A 910 -16.37 -50.29 2.19
CA PRO A 910 -16.75 -50.02 3.58
C PRO A 910 -15.57 -50.17 4.55
N ALA A 911 -14.75 -51.22 4.40
CA ALA A 911 -13.55 -51.46 5.21
C ALA A 911 -12.45 -50.36 5.12
N LEU A 912 -12.62 -49.35 4.26
CA LEU A 912 -11.77 -48.15 4.21
C LEU A 912 -12.54 -46.87 4.56
N LEU A 913 -13.80 -46.75 4.12
CA LEU A 913 -14.56 -45.50 4.16
C LEU A 913 -15.66 -45.46 5.22
N SER A 914 -16.29 -46.58 5.58
CA SER A 914 -17.41 -46.59 6.54
C SER A 914 -17.04 -45.93 7.86
N ARG A 915 -17.91 -45.04 8.34
CA ARG A 915 -17.71 -44.14 9.48
C ARG A 915 -18.73 -44.36 10.60
N ALA A 916 -19.93 -44.86 10.30
CA ALA A 916 -21.01 -45.00 11.28
C ALA A 916 -20.61 -45.83 12.53
N GLY A 917 -19.80 -46.87 12.35
CA GLY A 917 -19.22 -47.64 13.47
C GLY A 917 -18.24 -46.81 14.32
N CYS A 918 -17.28 -46.13 13.69
CA CYS A 918 -16.34 -45.26 14.42
C CYS A 918 -17.05 -44.11 15.16
N LEU A 919 -18.10 -43.53 14.56
CA LEU A 919 -18.95 -42.55 15.23
C LEU A 919 -19.66 -43.13 16.46
N SER A 920 -20.17 -44.37 16.39
CA SER A 920 -20.74 -45.07 17.55
C SER A 920 -19.71 -45.25 18.67
N ALA A 921 -18.53 -45.77 18.34
CA ALA A 921 -17.44 -45.98 19.29
C ALA A 921 -16.96 -44.68 19.95
N ASP A 922 -16.80 -43.61 19.17
CA ASP A 922 -16.39 -42.30 19.69
C ASP A 922 -17.47 -41.67 20.56
N ILE A 923 -18.75 -41.73 20.19
CA ILE A 923 -19.87 -41.21 21.00
C ILE A 923 -19.95 -41.97 22.33
N ALA A 924 -19.82 -43.31 22.29
CA ALA A 924 -19.81 -44.13 23.49
C ALA A 924 -18.64 -43.77 24.43
N TYR A 925 -17.44 -43.63 23.87
CA TYR A 925 -16.25 -43.21 24.63
C TYR A 925 -16.38 -41.80 25.22
N LEU A 926 -16.87 -40.83 24.45
CA LEU A 926 -17.04 -39.45 24.91
C LEU A 926 -18.10 -39.32 26.02
N LEU A 927 -19.06 -40.25 26.07
CA LEU A 927 -20.12 -40.37 27.10
C LEU A 927 -19.78 -41.31 28.27
N ASP A 928 -18.59 -41.93 28.30
CA ASP A 928 -18.18 -42.93 29.29
C ASP A 928 -19.18 -44.12 29.41
N THR A 929 -19.52 -44.71 28.26
CA THR A 929 -20.51 -45.81 28.17
C THR A 929 -20.16 -46.81 27.05
N THR A 930 -20.95 -47.86 26.89
CA THR A 930 -20.73 -48.89 25.85
C THR A 930 -21.48 -48.56 24.55
N GLU A 931 -21.02 -49.13 23.43
CA GLU A 931 -21.65 -48.92 22.11
C GLU A 931 -23.13 -49.33 22.07
N ASP A 932 -23.49 -50.47 22.67
CA ASP A 932 -24.88 -50.91 22.80
C ASP A 932 -25.76 -50.00 23.70
N ALA A 933 -25.15 -49.09 24.47
CA ALA A 933 -25.83 -48.33 25.53
C ALA A 933 -26.03 -46.84 25.22
N TRP A 934 -25.17 -46.19 24.41
CA TRP A 934 -25.27 -44.73 24.20
C TRP A 934 -26.58 -44.31 23.52
N GLN A 935 -27.15 -45.16 22.65
CA GLN A 935 -28.46 -44.93 22.02
C GLN A 935 -29.64 -45.02 23.02
N SER A 936 -29.41 -45.51 24.25
CA SER A 936 -30.39 -45.46 25.33
C SER A 936 -30.30 -44.20 26.21
N THR A 937 -29.38 -43.28 25.93
CA THR A 937 -29.29 -42.00 26.67
C THR A 937 -30.52 -41.11 26.45
N PRO A 938 -30.90 -40.26 27.43
CA PRO A 938 -32.00 -39.31 27.27
C PRO A 938 -31.81 -38.36 26.08
N LEU A 939 -30.58 -37.90 25.85
CA LEU A 939 -30.23 -37.00 24.74
C LEU A 939 -30.54 -37.62 23.38
N TYR A 940 -30.07 -38.85 23.13
CA TYR A 940 -30.35 -39.54 21.88
C TYR A 940 -31.84 -39.91 21.75
N ARG A 941 -32.49 -40.37 22.83
CA ARG A 941 -33.94 -40.66 22.80
C ARG A 941 -34.77 -39.42 22.47
N SER A 942 -34.40 -38.25 22.99
CA SER A 942 -35.00 -36.97 22.63
C SER A 942 -34.82 -36.71 21.13
N LEU A 943 -33.57 -36.78 20.64
CA LEU A 943 -33.21 -36.59 19.22
C LEU A 943 -34.01 -37.48 18.26
N ILE A 944 -34.27 -38.74 18.61
CA ILE A 944 -35.05 -39.66 17.75
C ILE A 944 -36.57 -39.42 17.89
N SER A 945 -37.04 -38.97 19.04
CA SER A 945 -38.47 -38.65 19.26
C SER A 945 -38.92 -37.35 18.59
N ALA A 946 -38.02 -36.38 18.45
CA ALA A 946 -38.26 -35.06 17.87
C ALA A 946 -37.02 -34.57 17.09
N PRO A 947 -36.71 -35.18 15.93
CA PRO A 947 -35.51 -34.82 15.18
C PRO A 947 -35.57 -33.37 14.66
N PRO A 948 -34.47 -32.60 14.82
CA PRO A 948 -34.32 -31.27 14.23
C PRO A 948 -34.58 -31.22 12.72
N ALA A 949 -34.87 -30.03 12.20
CA ALA A 949 -35.37 -29.89 10.85
C ALA A 949 -34.34 -30.28 9.78
N GLY A 950 -33.08 -29.86 9.92
CA GLY A 950 -32.01 -30.24 9.00
C GLY A 950 -31.77 -31.75 8.99
N LEU A 951 -31.66 -32.37 10.17
CA LEU A 951 -31.43 -33.80 10.30
C LEU A 951 -32.59 -34.62 9.71
N ARG A 952 -33.82 -34.31 10.09
CA ARG A 952 -35.00 -35.03 9.61
C ARG A 952 -35.11 -34.97 8.09
N ASP A 953 -34.99 -33.77 7.51
CA ASP A 953 -35.13 -33.58 6.07
C ASP A 953 -33.98 -34.25 5.30
N TYR A 954 -32.75 -34.23 5.85
CA TYR A 954 -31.60 -34.90 5.23
C TYR A 954 -31.71 -36.42 5.29
N VAL A 955 -32.03 -36.99 6.46
CA VAL A 955 -32.15 -38.45 6.63
C VAL A 955 -33.31 -39.00 5.79
N ALA A 956 -34.46 -38.32 5.74
CA ALA A 956 -35.57 -38.73 4.89
C ALA A 956 -35.22 -38.70 3.39
N HIS A 957 -34.43 -37.71 2.93
CA HIS A 957 -33.94 -37.64 1.55
C HIS A 957 -32.98 -38.80 1.22
N LEU A 958 -32.05 -39.12 2.13
CA LEU A 958 -31.13 -40.24 1.99
C LEU A 958 -31.86 -41.59 1.98
N GLU A 959 -32.82 -41.79 2.88
CA GLU A 959 -33.70 -42.96 2.91
C GLU A 959 -34.51 -43.09 1.61
N GLN A 960 -35.00 -41.99 1.03
CA GLN A 960 -35.69 -41.97 -0.27
C GLN A 960 -34.77 -42.43 -1.42
N LEU A 961 -33.53 -41.95 -1.49
CA LEU A 961 -32.55 -42.41 -2.47
C LEU A 961 -32.21 -43.90 -2.26
N ALA A 962 -32.03 -44.33 -1.01
CA ALA A 962 -31.69 -45.70 -0.64
C ALA A 962 -32.81 -46.71 -0.98
N VAL A 963 -34.09 -46.36 -0.87
CA VAL A 963 -35.19 -47.24 -1.28
C VAL A 963 -35.53 -47.16 -2.78
N SER A 964 -34.92 -46.25 -3.54
CA SER A 964 -35.21 -46.09 -4.97
C SER A 964 -34.72 -47.29 -5.78
N LYS A 965 -35.61 -47.78 -6.65
CA LYS A 965 -35.32 -48.84 -7.63
C LYS A 965 -34.86 -48.29 -8.98
N ASP A 966 -34.86 -46.98 -9.16
CA ASP A 966 -34.25 -46.34 -10.32
C ASP A 966 -32.74 -46.18 -10.07
N SER A 967 -31.94 -46.81 -10.92
CA SER A 967 -30.47 -46.75 -10.85
C SER A 967 -29.92 -45.33 -10.99
N THR A 968 -30.63 -44.42 -11.67
CA THR A 968 -30.22 -43.02 -11.84
C THR A 968 -30.40 -42.23 -10.55
N ASP A 969 -31.47 -42.49 -9.80
CA ASP A 969 -31.72 -41.83 -8.52
C ASP A 969 -30.84 -42.42 -7.41
N ASN A 970 -30.73 -43.74 -7.26
CA ASN A 970 -29.87 -44.29 -6.21
C ASN A 970 -28.36 -44.06 -6.48
N SER A 971 -27.95 -43.81 -7.73
CA SER A 971 -26.60 -43.30 -8.06
C SER A 971 -26.27 -41.97 -7.38
N ARG A 972 -27.28 -41.15 -7.03
CA ARG A 972 -27.05 -39.83 -6.41
C ARG A 972 -26.49 -39.90 -5.00
N LEU A 973 -26.55 -41.06 -4.34
CA LEU A 973 -25.83 -41.33 -3.10
C LEU A 973 -24.32 -41.04 -3.23
N LEU A 974 -23.74 -41.15 -4.43
CA LEU A 974 -22.34 -40.79 -4.70
C LEU A 974 -22.02 -39.33 -4.37
N ALA A 975 -22.96 -38.41 -4.59
CA ALA A 975 -22.78 -36.99 -4.31
C ALA A 975 -22.70 -36.74 -2.79
N HIS A 976 -23.59 -37.34 -2.01
CA HIS A 976 -23.56 -37.28 -0.54
C HIS A 976 -22.29 -37.93 0.03
N ALA A 977 -21.91 -39.11 -0.49
CA ALA A 977 -20.67 -39.80 -0.13
C ALA A 977 -19.41 -38.99 -0.45
N TYR A 978 -19.37 -38.31 -1.61
CA TYR A 978 -18.29 -37.38 -1.98
C TYR A 978 -18.16 -36.23 -0.98
N VAL A 979 -19.27 -35.54 -0.67
CA VAL A 979 -19.27 -34.39 0.22
C VAL A 979 -18.85 -34.78 1.65
N ARG A 980 -19.27 -35.95 2.13
CA ARG A 980 -18.86 -36.49 3.43
C ARG A 980 -17.41 -36.97 3.42
N TYR A 981 -17.09 -38.06 2.73
CA TYR A 981 -15.80 -38.74 2.87
C TYR A 981 -14.61 -37.87 2.44
N LEU A 982 -14.73 -37.04 1.39
CA LEU A 982 -13.63 -36.13 1.04
C LEU A 982 -13.49 -34.95 2.01
N GLY A 983 -14.56 -34.58 2.72
CA GLY A 983 -14.52 -33.66 3.86
C GLY A 983 -13.72 -34.25 5.02
N ASP A 984 -14.02 -35.48 5.43
CA ASP A 984 -13.35 -36.18 6.53
C ASP A 984 -11.85 -36.41 6.26
N LEU A 985 -11.53 -36.82 5.03
CA LEU A 985 -10.15 -36.97 4.55
C LEU A 985 -9.40 -35.63 4.44
N SER A 986 -10.08 -34.48 4.44
CA SER A 986 -9.49 -33.14 4.36
C SER A 986 -9.69 -32.32 5.65
N GLY A 987 -10.72 -31.48 5.72
CA GLY A 987 -11.02 -30.64 6.89
C GLY A 987 -11.22 -31.44 8.17
N GLY A 988 -11.77 -32.65 8.09
CA GLY A 988 -11.93 -33.56 9.23
C GLY A 988 -10.61 -33.91 9.93
N GLN A 989 -9.49 -33.96 9.21
CA GLN A 989 -8.17 -34.19 9.82
C GLN A 989 -7.72 -33.03 10.72
N SER A 990 -8.09 -31.79 10.36
CA SER A 990 -7.86 -30.62 11.20
C SER A 990 -8.78 -30.63 12.42
N ILE A 991 -10.07 -30.96 12.22
CA ILE A 991 -11.04 -31.07 13.32
C ILE A 991 -10.60 -32.14 14.32
N ARG A 992 -10.22 -33.35 13.87
CA ARG A 992 -9.67 -34.42 14.73
C ARG A 992 -8.57 -33.92 15.66
N ASN A 993 -7.58 -33.24 15.11
CA ASN A 993 -6.42 -32.78 15.88
C ASN A 993 -6.80 -31.68 16.88
N ARG A 994 -7.77 -30.81 16.55
CA ARG A 994 -8.29 -29.77 17.46
C ARG A 994 -9.16 -30.38 18.57
N MET A 995 -10.08 -31.29 18.24
CA MET A 995 -10.94 -31.98 19.23
C MET A 995 -10.15 -32.89 20.17
N ALA A 996 -9.12 -33.58 19.67
CA ALA A 996 -8.24 -34.41 20.50
C ALA A 996 -7.51 -33.58 21.57
N LYS A 997 -6.98 -32.40 21.20
CA LYS A 997 -6.38 -31.46 22.16
C LYS A 997 -7.43 -30.77 23.05
N ALA A 998 -8.63 -30.47 22.54
CA ALA A 998 -9.68 -29.77 23.29
C ALA A 998 -10.31 -30.62 24.41
N TYR A 999 -10.34 -31.95 24.26
CA TYR A 999 -10.99 -32.86 25.21
C TYR A 999 -10.03 -33.85 25.87
N ASP A 1000 -8.72 -33.58 25.85
CA ASP A 1000 -7.65 -34.42 26.42
C ASP A 1000 -7.73 -35.91 25.96
N LEU A 1001 -8.00 -36.16 24.66
CA LEU A 1001 -8.23 -37.50 24.10
C LEU A 1001 -6.91 -38.26 23.84
N PRO A 1002 -6.84 -39.59 24.06
CA PRO A 1002 -5.61 -40.36 23.94
C PRO A 1002 -5.19 -40.63 22.48
N ASP A 1003 -3.88 -40.57 22.21
CA ASP A 1003 -3.27 -40.83 20.89
C ASP A 1003 -3.64 -42.18 20.25
N THR A 1004 -4.14 -43.13 21.04
CA THR A 1004 -4.77 -44.38 20.59
C THR A 1004 -5.93 -44.19 19.60
N GLY A 1005 -6.53 -42.99 19.53
CA GLY A 1005 -7.65 -42.65 18.63
C GLY A 1005 -9.04 -42.79 19.27
N ALA A 1006 -9.17 -43.30 20.49
CA ALA A 1006 -10.46 -43.41 21.17
C ALA A 1006 -11.11 -42.02 21.37
N GLY A 1007 -12.35 -41.85 20.91
CA GLY A 1007 -13.07 -40.56 20.92
C GLY A 1007 -12.79 -39.65 19.72
N ALA A 1008 -11.93 -40.07 18.78
CA ALA A 1008 -11.64 -39.36 17.53
C ALA A 1008 -11.42 -40.30 16.32
N SER A 1009 -11.76 -41.58 16.45
CA SER A 1009 -11.54 -42.65 15.47
C SER A 1009 -12.37 -42.48 14.19
N PHE A 1010 -13.47 -41.71 14.25
CA PHE A 1010 -14.26 -41.26 13.11
C PHE A 1010 -13.38 -40.68 11.99
N TYR A 1011 -12.37 -39.88 12.34
CA TYR A 1011 -11.48 -39.27 11.37
C TYR A 1011 -10.26 -40.13 10.99
N ASP A 1012 -10.12 -41.35 11.54
CA ASP A 1012 -8.99 -42.22 11.27
C ASP A 1012 -9.28 -43.23 10.15
N PHE A 1013 -8.46 -43.15 9.11
CA PHE A 1013 -8.51 -44.01 7.93
C PHE A 1013 -7.31 -44.97 7.94
N GLY A 1014 -7.53 -46.21 7.50
CA GLY A 1014 -6.46 -47.15 7.19
C GLY A 1014 -5.79 -46.83 5.84
N SER A 1015 -4.71 -47.53 5.49
CA SER A 1015 -4.07 -47.35 4.18
C SER A 1015 -4.92 -47.94 3.03
N LEU A 1016 -4.60 -47.59 1.78
CA LEU A 1016 -5.24 -48.19 0.60
C LEU A 1016 -5.05 -49.71 0.47
N GLN A 1017 -4.14 -50.33 1.23
CA GLN A 1017 -3.93 -51.78 1.23
C GLN A 1017 -4.43 -52.47 2.51
N GLY A 1018 -4.55 -51.71 3.60
CA GLY A 1018 -5.13 -52.18 4.86
C GLY A 1018 -6.63 -51.87 4.99
N SER A 1019 -7.02 -51.72 6.25
CA SER A 1019 -8.39 -51.58 6.73
C SER A 1019 -8.46 -50.50 7.82
N ALA A 1020 -9.55 -49.73 7.86
CA ALA A 1020 -9.80 -48.82 8.97
C ALA A 1020 -10.36 -49.59 10.18
N GLY A 1021 -9.95 -49.22 11.40
CA GLY A 1021 -10.54 -49.73 12.65
C GLY A 1021 -10.02 -51.08 13.19
N THR A 1022 -9.06 -51.74 12.53
CA THR A 1022 -8.57 -53.09 12.90
C THR A 1022 -7.32 -53.09 13.80
N GLY A 1023 -6.89 -51.93 14.31
CA GLY A 1023 -5.63 -51.78 15.05
C GLY A 1023 -4.39 -51.61 14.16
N GLU A 1024 -4.55 -51.57 12.84
CA GLU A 1024 -3.52 -51.08 11.91
C GLU A 1024 -3.21 -49.60 12.16
N LYS A 1025 -1.99 -49.14 11.81
CA LYS A 1025 -1.60 -47.73 11.99
C LYS A 1025 -2.44 -46.82 11.10
N ARG A 1026 -2.91 -45.70 11.68
CA ARG A 1026 -3.52 -44.56 10.98
C ARG A 1026 -2.71 -44.18 9.73
N ALA A 1027 -3.40 -43.99 8.61
CA ALA A 1027 -2.81 -43.55 7.35
C ALA A 1027 -2.02 -42.24 7.51
N SER A 1028 -0.80 -42.21 7.00
CA SER A 1028 0.00 -40.99 6.88
C SER A 1028 -0.63 -39.99 5.90
N GLN A 1029 -0.22 -38.72 5.94
CA GLN A 1029 -0.71 -37.71 4.98
C GLN A 1029 -0.49 -38.11 3.51
N GLY A 1030 0.61 -38.81 3.20
CA GLY A 1030 0.88 -39.35 1.88
C GLY A 1030 0.00 -40.53 1.48
N GLU A 1031 -0.63 -41.22 2.43
CA GLU A 1031 -1.64 -42.26 2.17
C GLU A 1031 -3.04 -41.66 2.09
N LEU A 1032 -3.38 -40.69 2.95
CA LEU A 1032 -4.62 -39.90 2.85
C LEU A 1032 -4.75 -39.19 1.49
N LEU A 1033 -3.62 -38.74 0.91
CA LEU A 1033 -3.60 -38.22 -0.47
C LEU A 1033 -3.96 -39.31 -1.49
N LYS A 1034 -3.33 -40.49 -1.42
CA LYS A 1034 -3.62 -41.62 -2.32
C LYS A 1034 -5.08 -42.08 -2.21
N ILE A 1035 -5.68 -42.07 -1.01
CA ILE A 1035 -7.11 -42.40 -0.83
C ILE A 1035 -7.99 -41.38 -1.58
N LYS A 1036 -7.70 -40.07 -1.48
CA LYS A 1036 -8.41 -39.02 -2.24
C LYS A 1036 -8.25 -39.20 -3.75
N GLU A 1037 -7.07 -39.60 -4.22
CA GLU A 1037 -6.79 -39.84 -5.64
C GLU A 1037 -7.52 -41.10 -6.14
N TRP A 1038 -7.46 -42.20 -5.41
CA TRP A 1038 -8.21 -43.43 -5.71
C TRP A 1038 -9.72 -43.18 -5.76
N TYR A 1039 -10.29 -42.52 -4.74
CA TYR A 1039 -11.73 -42.23 -4.69
C TYR A 1039 -12.17 -41.37 -5.88
N ARG A 1040 -11.41 -40.31 -6.20
CA ARG A 1040 -11.69 -39.46 -7.37
C ARG A 1040 -11.52 -40.19 -8.68
N ALA A 1041 -10.54 -41.09 -8.81
CA ALA A 1041 -10.36 -41.93 -9.98
C ALA A 1041 -11.56 -42.85 -10.18
N GLY A 1042 -11.99 -43.56 -9.13
CA GLY A 1042 -13.20 -44.40 -9.13
C GLY A 1042 -14.43 -43.63 -9.55
N MET A 1043 -14.67 -42.42 -9.02
CA MET A 1043 -15.79 -41.57 -9.47
C MET A 1043 -15.70 -41.19 -10.96
N ASN A 1044 -14.52 -40.86 -11.46
CA ASN A 1044 -14.32 -40.46 -12.86
C ASN A 1044 -14.56 -41.64 -13.81
N GLU A 1045 -14.12 -42.84 -13.43
CA GLU A 1045 -14.36 -44.08 -14.17
C GLU A 1045 -15.84 -44.47 -14.14
N ALA A 1046 -16.49 -44.35 -12.97
CA ALA A 1046 -17.88 -44.72 -12.73
C ALA A 1046 -18.90 -43.84 -13.49
N VAL A 1047 -18.64 -42.54 -13.59
CA VAL A 1047 -19.54 -41.57 -14.24
C VAL A 1047 -19.17 -41.32 -15.71
N GLY A 1048 -17.89 -41.50 -16.07
CA GLY A 1048 -17.40 -41.33 -17.43
C GLY A 1048 -17.79 -39.96 -18.02
N ASP A 1049 -18.39 -39.99 -19.22
CA ASP A 1049 -18.85 -38.81 -19.97
C ASP A 1049 -20.37 -38.68 -20.08
N ASP A 1050 -21.14 -39.35 -19.21
CA ASP A 1050 -22.59 -39.12 -19.14
C ASP A 1050 -22.90 -37.73 -18.58
N ARG A 1051 -23.24 -36.79 -19.47
CA ARG A 1051 -23.62 -35.42 -19.10
C ARG A 1051 -24.84 -35.36 -18.18
N ALA A 1052 -25.85 -36.21 -18.37
CA ALA A 1052 -27.06 -36.16 -17.57
C ALA A 1052 -26.79 -36.64 -16.13
N LEU A 1053 -25.97 -37.69 -15.98
CA LEU A 1053 -25.50 -38.15 -14.68
C LEU A 1053 -24.56 -37.12 -14.02
N LYS A 1054 -23.64 -36.50 -14.78
CA LYS A 1054 -22.78 -35.41 -14.28
C LYS A 1054 -23.62 -34.22 -13.76
N GLU A 1055 -24.66 -33.83 -14.49
CA GLU A 1055 -25.57 -32.74 -14.11
C GLU A 1055 -26.40 -33.07 -12.87
N ALA A 1056 -27.01 -34.26 -12.81
CA ALA A 1056 -27.73 -34.73 -11.62
C ALA A 1056 -26.83 -34.77 -10.37
N LEU A 1057 -25.59 -35.29 -10.49
CA LEU A 1057 -24.64 -35.35 -9.38
C LEU A 1057 -24.13 -33.96 -8.94
N VAL A 1058 -23.99 -33.00 -9.86
CA VAL A 1058 -23.63 -31.61 -9.53
C VAL A 1058 -24.77 -30.92 -8.76
N GLN A 1059 -26.02 -31.10 -9.18
CA GLN A 1059 -27.18 -30.56 -8.47
C GLN A 1059 -27.31 -31.20 -7.08
N GLU A 1060 -27.19 -32.52 -6.98
CA GLU A 1060 -27.30 -33.24 -5.72
C GLU A 1060 -26.16 -32.91 -4.74
N ALA A 1061 -24.93 -32.70 -5.23
CA ALA A 1061 -23.81 -32.35 -4.35
C ALA A 1061 -23.98 -30.96 -3.71
N ASN A 1062 -24.60 -30.01 -4.41
CA ASN A 1062 -24.95 -28.71 -3.82
C ASN A 1062 -26.07 -28.85 -2.79
N LEU A 1063 -27.08 -29.70 -3.05
CA LEU A 1063 -28.11 -30.04 -2.07
C LEU A 1063 -27.50 -30.74 -0.83
N ALA A 1064 -26.51 -31.62 -0.99
CA ALA A 1064 -25.78 -32.26 0.09
C ALA A 1064 -24.98 -31.27 0.97
N PHE A 1065 -24.37 -30.25 0.38
CA PHE A 1065 -23.75 -29.16 1.14
C PHE A 1065 -24.78 -28.32 1.91
N ASP A 1066 -25.95 -28.08 1.32
CA ASP A 1066 -26.99 -27.29 1.99
C ASP A 1066 -27.70 -28.05 3.11
N PHE A 1067 -27.85 -29.37 2.99
CA PHE A 1067 -28.21 -30.23 4.12
C PHE A 1067 -27.13 -30.20 5.23
N ASN A 1068 -25.83 -30.24 4.89
CA ASN A 1068 -24.77 -30.11 5.90
C ASN A 1068 -24.80 -28.73 6.61
N ARG A 1069 -25.14 -27.65 5.89
CA ARG A 1069 -25.39 -26.33 6.50
C ARG A 1069 -26.51 -26.39 7.54
N ARG A 1070 -27.65 -27.03 7.20
CA ARG A 1070 -28.76 -27.21 8.14
C ARG A 1070 -28.42 -28.07 9.35
N ILE A 1071 -27.57 -29.11 9.21
CA ILE A 1071 -27.06 -29.88 10.35
C ILE A 1071 -26.28 -28.98 11.33
N PHE A 1072 -25.51 -28.00 10.83
CA PHE A 1072 -24.83 -27.04 11.71
C PHE A 1072 -25.80 -26.05 12.38
N GLU A 1073 -26.87 -25.66 11.68
CA GLU A 1073 -27.95 -24.81 12.22
C GLU A 1073 -28.79 -25.54 13.28
N ASP A 1074 -29.02 -26.86 13.13
CA ASP A 1074 -29.67 -27.70 14.13
C ASP A 1074 -28.87 -27.75 15.45
N VAL A 1075 -27.55 -27.89 15.40
CA VAL A 1075 -26.68 -27.81 16.60
C VAL A 1075 -26.77 -26.43 17.23
N ALA A 1076 -26.61 -25.36 16.45
CA ALA A 1076 -26.63 -23.98 16.93
C ALA A 1076 -28.03 -23.48 17.38
N THR A 1077 -29.06 -24.31 17.24
CA THR A 1077 -30.42 -24.09 17.76
C THR A 1077 -30.64 -24.90 19.02
N ALA A 1078 -30.31 -26.20 19.02
CA ALA A 1078 -30.46 -27.09 20.18
C ALA A 1078 -29.72 -26.58 21.44
N THR A 1079 -28.64 -25.81 21.27
CA THR A 1079 -27.82 -25.29 22.37
C THR A 1079 -28.31 -23.96 22.95
N LYS A 1080 -29.38 -23.38 22.39
CA LYS A 1080 -30.04 -22.16 22.92
C LYS A 1080 -31.24 -22.45 23.82
N ASP A 1081 -31.89 -23.61 23.62
CA ASP A 1081 -33.14 -23.96 24.30
C ASP A 1081 -32.96 -24.88 25.52
N THR A 1082 -31.72 -25.31 25.83
CA THR A 1082 -31.39 -26.09 27.04
C THR A 1082 -30.97 -25.20 28.21
N GLU A 1083 -31.64 -25.32 29.37
CA GLU A 1083 -31.19 -24.67 30.60
C GLU A 1083 -29.81 -25.21 31.06
N PRO A 1084 -28.97 -24.37 31.71
CA PRO A 1084 -27.57 -24.68 32.01
C PRO A 1084 -27.33 -25.69 33.14
N SER A 1085 -28.37 -26.36 33.66
CA SER A 1085 -28.27 -27.24 34.84
C SER A 1085 -27.78 -28.67 34.55
N ASP A 1086 -28.06 -29.21 33.35
CA ASP A 1086 -27.92 -30.65 33.07
C ASP A 1086 -26.54 -31.07 32.52
N TYR A 1087 -25.61 -30.12 32.30
CA TYR A 1087 -24.33 -30.38 31.63
C TYR A 1087 -23.11 -29.96 32.46
N THR A 1088 -22.92 -30.60 33.62
CA THR A 1088 -21.80 -30.31 34.54
C THR A 1088 -20.45 -30.89 34.08
N SER A 1089 -19.89 -30.37 32.99
CA SER A 1089 -18.45 -30.50 32.69
C SER A 1089 -17.94 -29.22 32.01
N GLN A 1090 -17.18 -28.40 32.74
CA GLN A 1090 -16.54 -27.21 32.19
C GLN A 1090 -15.52 -27.62 31.11
N SER A 1091 -15.71 -27.17 29.88
CA SER A 1091 -14.67 -27.25 28.85
C SER A 1091 -13.54 -26.31 29.20
N LYS A 1092 -12.32 -26.84 29.39
CA LYS A 1092 -11.11 -26.00 29.27
C LYS A 1092 -11.06 -25.46 27.84
N VAL A 1093 -10.72 -24.19 27.69
CA VAL A 1093 -10.29 -23.65 26.40
C VAL A 1093 -8.84 -24.11 26.21
N VAL A 1094 -8.60 -25.10 25.34
CA VAL A 1094 -7.26 -25.69 25.13
C VAL A 1094 -6.55 -25.12 23.89
N PHE A 1095 -6.75 -23.83 23.63
CA PHE A 1095 -5.84 -23.01 22.82
C PHE A 1095 -5.68 -21.63 23.47
N ASP A 1096 -4.63 -21.53 24.28
CA ASP A 1096 -3.77 -20.36 24.33
C ASP A 1096 -2.75 -20.50 23.18
N ASP A 1097 -2.44 -19.42 22.47
CA ASP A 1097 -1.48 -19.41 21.36
C ASP A 1097 -0.02 -19.32 21.83
N SER A 1098 0.23 -19.22 23.15
CA SER A 1098 1.58 -19.11 23.73
C SER A 1098 2.52 -20.30 23.50
N GLN A 1099 2.05 -21.44 22.98
CA GLN A 1099 2.90 -22.60 22.64
C GLN A 1099 2.49 -23.30 21.33
N ALA A 1100 3.31 -23.09 20.30
CA ALA A 1100 3.29 -23.87 19.06
C ALA A 1100 3.86 -25.30 19.28
N PRO A 1101 3.37 -26.33 18.56
CA PRO A 1101 3.95 -27.67 18.60
C PRO A 1101 5.29 -27.74 17.86
N GLU A 1102 6.21 -28.58 18.35
CA GLU A 1102 7.52 -28.80 17.70
C GLU A 1102 7.38 -29.29 16.25
N GLU A 1103 8.31 -28.87 15.38
CA GLU A 1103 8.30 -29.26 13.97
C GLU A 1103 8.52 -30.76 13.75
N ASN A 1104 7.93 -31.30 12.69
CA ASN A 1104 8.28 -32.64 12.20
C ASN A 1104 9.70 -32.61 11.61
N THR A 1105 10.72 -32.85 12.44
CA THR A 1105 12.11 -32.90 12.01
C THR A 1105 12.36 -34.07 11.06
N TYR A 1106 12.52 -33.79 9.77
CA TYR A 1106 13.00 -34.76 8.80
C TYR A 1106 14.48 -35.09 9.09
N PRO A 1107 14.90 -36.36 9.13
CA PRO A 1107 16.30 -36.70 9.31
C PRO A 1107 17.12 -36.12 8.15
N ILE A 1108 18.27 -35.53 8.46
CA ILE A 1108 19.11 -34.78 7.49
C ILE A 1108 19.43 -35.63 6.25
N SER A 1109 19.60 -36.95 6.41
CA SER A 1109 19.78 -37.90 5.30
C SER A 1109 18.66 -37.85 4.25
N SER A 1110 17.40 -37.66 4.64
CA SER A 1110 16.26 -37.58 3.73
C SER A 1110 16.20 -36.23 3.01
N VAL A 1111 16.53 -35.14 3.70
CA VAL A 1111 16.63 -33.80 3.09
C VAL A 1111 17.77 -33.76 2.07
N VAL A 1112 18.95 -34.27 2.45
CA VAL A 1112 20.12 -34.39 1.56
C VAL A 1112 19.81 -35.30 0.37
N ALA A 1113 19.15 -36.45 0.56
CA ALA A 1113 18.76 -37.33 -0.53
C ALA A 1113 17.78 -36.66 -1.52
N PHE A 1114 16.82 -35.88 -1.03
CA PHE A 1114 15.87 -35.14 -1.86
C PHE A 1114 16.55 -34.01 -2.65
N VAL A 1115 17.41 -33.22 -1.99
CA VAL A 1115 18.21 -32.17 -2.65
C VAL A 1115 19.17 -32.75 -3.69
N MET A 1116 19.84 -33.87 -3.39
CA MET A 1116 20.69 -34.58 -4.34
C MET A 1116 19.90 -35.10 -5.55
N ALA A 1117 18.70 -35.65 -5.35
CA ALA A 1117 17.84 -36.10 -6.44
C ALA A 1117 17.39 -34.93 -7.34
N LEU A 1118 16.99 -33.80 -6.75
CA LEU A 1118 16.65 -32.58 -7.48
C LEU A 1118 17.85 -32.00 -8.26
N ALA A 1119 19.03 -31.95 -7.65
CA ALA A 1119 20.26 -31.49 -8.29
C ALA A 1119 20.65 -32.40 -9.48
N LEU A 1120 20.54 -33.72 -9.32
CA LEU A 1120 20.85 -34.69 -10.39
C LEU A 1120 19.83 -34.62 -11.54
N ALA A 1121 18.54 -34.44 -11.24
CA ALA A 1121 17.49 -34.24 -12.23
C ALA A 1121 17.67 -32.92 -13.00
N HIS A 1122 17.95 -31.82 -12.29
CA HIS A 1122 18.21 -30.52 -12.91
C HIS A 1122 19.47 -30.56 -13.80
N PHE A 1123 20.55 -31.21 -13.34
CA PHE A 1123 21.77 -31.39 -14.12
C PHE A 1123 21.53 -32.22 -15.39
N THR A 1124 20.79 -33.33 -15.31
CA THR A 1124 20.48 -34.13 -16.52
C THR A 1124 19.60 -33.39 -17.53
N LEU A 1125 18.66 -32.56 -17.06
CA LEU A 1125 17.83 -31.70 -17.92
C LEU A 1125 18.64 -30.59 -18.60
N VAL A 1126 19.45 -29.83 -17.84
CA VAL A 1126 20.23 -28.69 -18.37
C VAL A 1126 21.36 -29.12 -19.30
N VAL A 1127 21.98 -30.28 -19.04
CA VAL A 1127 23.19 -30.72 -19.78
C VAL A 1127 22.85 -31.53 -21.06
N GLY A 1128 21.57 -31.86 -21.28
CA GLY A 1128 21.05 -32.42 -22.53
C GLY A 1128 21.20 -33.94 -22.69
N GLY A 1129 21.37 -34.67 -21.59
CA GLY A 1129 21.57 -36.14 -21.59
C GLY A 1129 22.98 -36.60 -22.02
N PHE A 1130 23.29 -37.87 -21.70
CA PHE A 1130 24.62 -38.47 -21.89
C PHE A 1130 24.78 -39.25 -23.21
N THR A 1131 24.14 -38.81 -24.30
CA THR A 1131 24.15 -39.53 -25.59
C THR A 1131 25.21 -39.02 -26.57
N GLY A 1132 25.90 -39.95 -27.24
CA GLY A 1132 26.97 -39.65 -28.22
C GLY A 1132 28.32 -39.34 -27.56
N ALA A 1133 29.38 -39.16 -28.37
CA ALA A 1133 30.76 -39.05 -27.87
C ALA A 1133 30.98 -37.95 -26.82
N ARG A 1134 30.38 -36.77 -27.03
CA ARG A 1134 30.40 -35.65 -26.05
C ARG A 1134 29.57 -35.93 -24.79
N GLY A 1135 28.65 -36.89 -24.84
CA GLY A 1135 27.95 -37.41 -23.67
C GLY A 1135 28.87 -38.29 -22.82
N THR A 1136 29.69 -39.13 -23.45
CA THR A 1136 30.67 -39.99 -22.77
C THR A 1136 31.73 -39.17 -22.03
N GLU A 1137 32.32 -38.15 -22.67
CA GLU A 1137 33.31 -37.26 -22.02
C GLU A 1137 32.73 -36.55 -20.77
N LYS A 1138 31.48 -36.09 -20.85
CA LYS A 1138 30.74 -35.50 -19.71
C LYS A 1138 30.51 -36.52 -18.59
N PHE A 1139 30.17 -37.77 -18.94
CA PHE A 1139 29.97 -38.84 -17.96
C PHE A 1139 31.27 -39.23 -17.25
N GLU A 1140 32.38 -39.39 -17.98
CA GLU A 1140 33.69 -39.65 -17.38
C GLU A 1140 34.15 -38.50 -16.49
N SER A 1141 33.93 -37.24 -16.91
CA SER A 1141 34.21 -36.05 -16.08
C SER A 1141 33.42 -36.05 -14.77
N PHE A 1142 32.15 -36.44 -14.81
CA PHE A 1142 31.29 -36.56 -13.61
C PHE A 1142 31.71 -37.73 -12.69
N VAL A 1143 32.13 -38.86 -13.27
CA VAL A 1143 32.68 -40.00 -12.51
C VAL A 1143 34.02 -39.65 -11.87
N LEU A 1144 34.88 -38.86 -12.53
CA LEU A 1144 36.13 -38.35 -11.95
C LEU A 1144 35.87 -37.37 -10.80
N TRP A 1145 34.87 -36.47 -10.94
CA TRP A 1145 34.46 -35.56 -9.88
C TRP A 1145 33.93 -36.31 -8.64
N LEU A 1146 33.04 -37.31 -8.83
CA LEU A 1146 32.56 -38.17 -7.74
C LEU A 1146 33.70 -38.95 -7.05
N ARG A 1147 34.70 -39.41 -7.79
CA ARG A 1147 35.91 -40.05 -7.22
C ARG A 1147 36.77 -39.08 -6.43
N GLY A 1148 36.77 -37.79 -6.76
CA GLY A 1148 37.41 -36.74 -5.97
C GLY A 1148 36.73 -36.53 -4.61
N ILE A 1149 35.40 -36.59 -4.56
CA ILE A 1149 34.62 -36.45 -3.31
C ILE A 1149 34.80 -37.66 -2.39
N ALA A 1150 34.88 -38.87 -2.94
CA ALA A 1150 35.21 -40.09 -2.19
C ALA A 1150 36.70 -40.21 -1.79
N GLY A 1151 37.49 -39.16 -2.00
CA GLY A 1151 38.96 -39.17 -1.91
C GLY A 1151 39.57 -38.61 -0.61
N GLN A 1152 38.82 -38.48 0.48
CA GLN A 1152 39.35 -38.10 1.80
C GLN A 1152 38.75 -38.97 2.93
N SER A 1153 39.44 -40.07 3.23
CA SER A 1153 39.31 -40.90 4.43
C SER A 1153 40.66 -41.52 4.77
#